data_AF-A0A816U059-F1
#
_entry.id   AF-A0A816U059-F1
#
_cell.length_a   1.000
_cell.length_b   1.000
_cell.length_c   1.000
_cell.angle_alpha   90.00
_cell.angle_beta   90.00
_cell.angle_gamma   90.00
#
_symmetry.space_group_name_H-M   'P 1'
#
loop_
_entity.id
_entity.type
_entity.pdbx_description
1 polymer ?
#
loop_
_entity_poly.entity_id
_entity_poly.type
_entity_poly.pdbx_seq_one_letter_code
_entity_poly.pdbx_strand_id
1 'polypeptide(L)'
;MNFSESQANQIFNRLQYGLSQRDVVLTSPEDILSFDLLTIDKCRRNEFDVGRSMLSTQRWIKTYVRDILDESDEILHVKYQLIYSIGGQKQVDGGLERWRTIQSVLNLVKQHATSIATDFNDDISYKVSERKSTFPEFRLLNHRPFPELCKRIAKDWLNQKNFRQLDEELILQFILDTSVPITCLKDRFPYNMIQLFLIMRGLLSSEVLFVTLKKRYRVNFGVNPNPKFNRLMAVPFRAKDVAAENTEFGHPDVGLVLTQISYYYSGLSDLQLRQCFDRLSQNENDPEVIYNEWISLEEDNVTIVHIKQWKQVNLKDKHQRTEQLFPTFRRNIQVINYFLNNFVYPHESKQFPHKLIASPWDLSSSARKKIMTGFSGTNDTQLLLPVHIQQCDLSELKKTDAVVLNNLLKPKNEHYQDLPISASSEEILKQIVITEPMIQVILDVGALFIDGNNRQIAIKWLDLSNTNRIDYAVYFQMDAIFVCDRQYQHHAFSTSPASERLDRCLFYLDEIHTRGTDFKFPNEFRAAVTLGNGLTKDRLVQACMRMRKLGKHHWLSFWSSSEVHHQIQILKKTSTLYKEKETVNDHISLTDILRWVYENTQQATWDGLHHWAIQSLSFQQKISAFWNINWKNDQQIFTNIMMENLAKASLEAEILDLKTMYGHKKTFQTVYEIYSARYQYSNTGYSIEIHEAVSKRLLDYGGSKTLLTQLLDEEQQRELEREQEAEEERQQVRPIAAVPCEPILHHEIMNLCKIQDPILNLSHLPNVFCPITDAFIGTTFYRESQPGCWQENLWITTEFKRVIQTKGESLDPFLRPPRWILIYRNQHIIFLSPYEANELMGRLQYLYHKSPSQKLMQTTLRLLLPRTRRDQSTLINARTLTIPPLISSDPEIPDYSIPIEILVALFAFNGTIYFENKREQDAYCKFLGLCLKPRNEIETNAFDKGWISIDGFVENLDDRKQLQLDQCRFISNSLGFIRKLTENRNQAHAPLSSHVGSIIINAIKLPIE
;
A
#
# COMPACT_ATOMS: atom_id res chain seq x y z
N MET A 1 -14.34 15.46 -14.46
CA MET A 1 -15.60 15.15 -15.18
C MET A 1 -16.15 16.40 -15.86
N ASN A 2 -16.36 16.35 -17.18
CA ASN A 2 -16.95 17.45 -17.96
C ASN A 2 -18.48 17.47 -17.83
N PHE A 3 -18.96 17.91 -16.68
CA PHE A 3 -20.37 18.18 -16.43
C PHE A 3 -20.67 19.66 -16.67
N SER A 4 -21.55 19.95 -17.64
CA SER A 4 -21.84 21.32 -18.10
C SER A 4 -23.13 21.87 -17.50
N GLU A 5 -23.30 23.19 -17.55
CA GLU A 5 -24.53 23.87 -17.14
C GLU A 5 -25.74 23.37 -17.95
N SER A 6 -25.56 23.11 -19.25
CA SER A 6 -26.61 22.57 -20.12
C SER A 6 -27.10 21.21 -19.62
N GLN A 7 -26.20 20.32 -19.22
CA GLN A 7 -26.55 19.00 -18.69
C GLN A 7 -27.27 19.11 -17.33
N ALA A 8 -26.79 19.99 -16.43
CA ALA A 8 -27.47 20.25 -15.16
C ALA A 8 -28.92 20.74 -15.38
N ASN A 9 -29.10 21.71 -16.29
CA ASN A 9 -30.42 22.21 -16.65
C ASN A 9 -31.30 21.15 -17.34
N GLN A 10 -30.72 20.26 -18.15
CA GLN A 10 -31.46 19.14 -18.76
C GLN A 10 -31.99 18.16 -17.69
N ILE A 11 -31.18 17.82 -16.68
CA ILE A 11 -31.64 16.99 -15.56
C ILE A 11 -32.78 17.67 -14.82
N PHE A 12 -32.62 18.96 -14.49
CA PHE A 12 -33.66 19.74 -13.85
C PHE A 12 -34.98 19.74 -14.64
N ASN A 13 -34.91 20.03 -15.95
CA ASN A 13 -36.08 20.05 -16.83
C ASN A 13 -36.75 18.67 -16.92
N ARG A 14 -35.98 17.58 -16.97
CA ARG A 14 -36.52 16.21 -16.96
C ARG A 14 -37.23 15.90 -15.65
N LEU A 15 -36.66 16.29 -14.51
CA LEU A 15 -37.29 16.11 -13.20
C LEU A 15 -38.59 16.91 -13.07
N GLN A 16 -38.62 18.15 -13.58
CA GLN A 16 -39.84 18.96 -13.62
C GLN A 16 -40.91 18.35 -14.54
N TYR A 17 -40.51 17.87 -15.71
CA TYR A 17 -41.41 17.14 -16.61
C TYR A 17 -41.97 15.88 -15.93
N GLY A 18 -41.10 15.08 -15.30
CA GLY A 18 -41.51 13.89 -14.55
C GLY A 18 -42.46 14.19 -13.40
N LEU A 19 -42.28 15.31 -12.69
CA LEU A 19 -43.23 15.77 -11.67
C LEU A 19 -44.62 16.05 -12.28
N SER A 20 -44.68 16.64 -13.48
CA SER A 20 -45.96 16.90 -14.18
C SER A 20 -46.66 15.61 -14.62
N GLN A 21 -45.89 14.58 -14.97
CA GLN A 21 -46.39 13.28 -15.43
C GLN A 21 -46.59 12.27 -14.29
N ARG A 22 -46.10 12.57 -13.08
CA ARG A 22 -46.06 11.66 -11.91
C ARG A 22 -45.19 10.43 -12.14
N ASP A 23 -44.05 10.64 -12.77
CA ASP A 23 -43.09 9.58 -13.10
C ASP A 23 -42.38 9.05 -11.85
N VAL A 24 -41.90 7.80 -11.94
CA VAL A 24 -41.01 7.16 -10.96
C VAL A 24 -39.60 7.15 -11.54
N VAL A 25 -38.62 7.66 -10.77
CA VAL A 25 -37.21 7.66 -11.15
C VAL A 25 -36.51 6.53 -10.41
N LEU A 26 -35.94 5.58 -11.15
CA LEU A 26 -35.05 4.55 -10.61
C LEU A 26 -33.61 5.05 -10.74
N THR A 27 -32.89 5.14 -9.63
CA THR A 27 -31.52 5.64 -9.56
C THR A 27 -30.76 4.92 -8.45
N SER A 28 -29.42 4.92 -8.52
CA SER A 28 -28.58 4.39 -7.45
C SER A 28 -28.26 5.47 -6.40
N PRO A 29 -27.97 5.10 -5.14
CA PRO A 29 -27.53 6.06 -4.11
C PRO A 29 -26.19 6.71 -4.48
N GLU A 30 -25.31 5.99 -5.17
CA GLU A 30 -24.01 6.50 -5.65
C GLU A 30 -24.20 7.71 -6.56
N ASP A 31 -25.12 7.63 -7.54
CA ASP A 31 -25.37 8.72 -8.48
C ASP A 31 -25.87 9.99 -7.78
N ILE A 32 -26.73 9.85 -6.76
CA ILE A 32 -27.24 10.98 -5.97
C ILE A 32 -26.11 11.64 -5.18
N LEU A 33 -25.30 10.83 -4.50
CA LEU A 33 -24.20 11.33 -3.67
C LEU A 33 -23.07 11.92 -4.51
N SER A 34 -22.79 11.32 -5.67
CA SER A 34 -21.83 11.81 -6.66
C SER A 34 -22.28 13.17 -7.21
N PHE A 35 -23.57 13.33 -7.53
CA PHE A 35 -24.13 14.64 -7.90
C PHE A 35 -24.01 15.67 -6.76
N ASP A 36 -24.19 15.25 -5.50
CA ASP A 36 -24.01 16.11 -4.32
C ASP A 36 -22.56 16.60 -4.16
N LEU A 37 -21.58 15.69 -4.28
CA LEU A 37 -20.15 16.04 -4.20
C LEU A 37 -19.67 16.85 -5.39
N LEU A 38 -20.10 16.50 -6.60
CA LEU A 38 -19.70 17.18 -7.84
C LEU A 38 -20.14 18.65 -7.84
N THR A 39 -21.30 18.98 -7.28
CA THR A 39 -21.73 20.39 -7.10
C THR A 39 -20.72 21.18 -6.28
N ILE A 40 -20.26 20.63 -5.16
CA ILE A 40 -19.26 21.27 -4.29
C ILE A 40 -17.93 21.40 -5.03
N ASP A 41 -17.53 20.36 -5.77
CA ASP A 41 -16.29 20.38 -6.55
C ASP A 41 -16.33 21.41 -7.70
N LYS A 42 -17.47 21.60 -8.38
CA LYS A 42 -17.64 22.66 -9.37
C LYS A 42 -17.45 24.05 -8.76
N CYS A 43 -17.96 24.27 -7.55
CA CYS A 43 -17.71 25.51 -6.81
C CYS A 43 -16.22 25.70 -6.51
N ARG A 44 -15.53 24.63 -6.10
CA ARG A 44 -14.08 24.65 -5.83
C ARG A 44 -13.24 24.99 -7.07
N ARG A 45 -13.67 24.53 -8.25
CA ARG A 45 -13.02 24.83 -9.55
C ARG A 45 -13.32 26.23 -10.09
N ASN A 46 -14.07 27.04 -9.35
CA ASN A 46 -14.60 28.32 -9.80
C ASN A 46 -15.56 28.22 -11.02
N GLU A 47 -16.13 27.03 -11.26
CA GLU A 47 -17.18 26.81 -12.27
C GLU A 47 -18.56 27.20 -11.67
N PHE A 48 -18.69 28.45 -11.24
CA PHE A 48 -19.79 28.88 -10.37
C PHE A 48 -21.17 28.79 -11.01
N ASP A 49 -21.30 29.00 -12.32
CA ASP A 49 -22.59 28.91 -13.02
C ASP A 49 -23.12 27.48 -13.04
N VAL A 50 -22.25 26.52 -13.35
CA VAL A 50 -22.56 25.08 -13.26
C VAL A 50 -22.92 24.72 -11.83
N GLY A 51 -22.08 25.13 -10.87
CA GLY A 51 -22.32 24.89 -9.44
C GLY A 51 -23.67 25.44 -8.99
N ARG A 52 -24.05 26.66 -9.38
CA ARG A 52 -25.36 27.26 -9.07
C ARG A 52 -26.53 26.50 -9.67
N SER A 53 -26.43 26.05 -10.92
CA SER A 53 -27.49 25.27 -11.59
C SER A 53 -27.69 23.92 -10.91
N MET A 54 -26.60 23.19 -10.64
CA MET A 54 -26.65 21.91 -9.93
C MET A 54 -27.19 22.06 -8.51
N LEU A 55 -26.70 23.08 -7.80
CA LEU A 55 -27.17 23.45 -6.48
C LEU A 55 -28.70 23.75 -6.56
N SER A 56 -29.16 24.62 -7.45
CA SER A 56 -30.61 24.86 -7.62
C SER A 56 -31.43 23.57 -7.86
N THR A 57 -30.87 22.63 -8.62
CA THR A 57 -31.46 21.30 -8.85
C THR A 57 -31.54 20.46 -7.57
N GLN A 58 -30.48 20.40 -6.77
CA GLN A 58 -30.48 19.70 -5.47
C GLN A 58 -31.52 20.25 -4.51
N ARG A 59 -31.65 21.59 -4.42
CA ARG A 59 -32.67 22.25 -3.58
C ARG A 59 -34.07 21.82 -3.98
N TRP A 60 -34.31 21.75 -5.28
CA TRP A 60 -35.58 21.34 -5.84
C TRP A 60 -35.86 19.86 -5.54
N ILE A 61 -34.90 18.96 -5.73
CA ILE A 61 -35.04 17.54 -5.41
C ILE A 61 -35.43 17.36 -3.93
N LYS A 62 -34.70 17.99 -3.02
CA LYS A 62 -34.95 17.91 -1.56
C LYS A 62 -36.31 18.52 -1.15
N THR A 63 -36.92 19.33 -2.01
CA THR A 63 -38.23 19.99 -1.79
C THR A 63 -39.41 19.20 -2.35
N TYR A 64 -39.28 18.65 -3.56
CA TYR A 64 -40.41 18.11 -4.33
C TYR A 64 -40.42 16.58 -4.46
N VAL A 65 -39.25 15.93 -4.37
CA VAL A 65 -39.12 14.48 -4.53
C VAL A 65 -39.38 13.76 -3.21
N ARG A 66 -40.07 12.62 -3.29
CA ARG A 66 -40.23 11.67 -2.18
C ARG A 66 -39.43 10.41 -2.51
N ASP A 67 -38.49 10.06 -1.65
CA ASP A 67 -37.64 8.89 -1.84
C ASP A 67 -38.30 7.63 -1.24
N ILE A 68 -38.20 6.54 -2.00
CA ILE A 68 -38.57 5.19 -1.56
C ILE A 68 -37.32 4.33 -1.65
N LEU A 69 -36.89 3.78 -0.51
CA LEU A 69 -35.70 2.93 -0.41
C LEU A 69 -36.13 1.47 -0.30
N ASP A 70 -35.69 0.62 -1.22
CA ASP A 70 -35.78 -0.83 -1.08
C ASP A 70 -34.48 -1.36 -0.47
N GLU A 71 -34.54 -2.38 0.39
CA GLU A 71 -33.39 -2.86 1.18
C GLU A 71 -32.63 -1.71 1.89
N SER A 72 -33.39 -0.89 2.61
CA SER A 72 -32.89 0.35 3.23
C SER A 72 -31.74 0.15 4.23
N ASP A 73 -31.59 -1.03 4.80
CA ASP A 73 -30.48 -1.44 5.65
C ASP A 73 -29.15 -1.57 4.90
N GLU A 74 -29.19 -2.01 3.64
CA GLU A 74 -28.02 -2.09 2.76
C GLU A 74 -27.72 -0.72 2.13
N ILE A 75 -28.74 0.02 1.66
CA ILE A 75 -28.55 1.38 1.10
C ILE A 75 -27.98 2.34 2.14
N LEU A 76 -28.42 2.23 3.40
CA LEU A 76 -27.98 3.11 4.48
C LEU A 76 -26.85 2.52 5.32
N HIS A 77 -26.16 1.48 4.81
CA HIS A 77 -25.14 0.77 5.56
C HIS A 77 -23.91 1.64 5.86
N VAL A 78 -23.45 1.65 7.11
CA VAL A 78 -22.38 2.52 7.63
C VAL A 78 -20.99 2.26 7.05
N LYS A 79 -20.80 1.19 6.28
CA LYS A 79 -19.55 0.94 5.54
C LYS A 79 -19.46 1.72 4.24
N TYR A 80 -20.60 2.17 3.70
CA TYR A 80 -20.59 2.93 2.46
C TYR A 80 -20.08 4.36 2.71
N GLN A 81 -19.10 4.77 1.92
CA GLN A 81 -18.64 6.15 1.78
C GLN A 81 -18.19 6.39 0.35
N LEU A 82 -18.61 7.52 -0.22
CA LEU A 82 -18.13 8.01 -1.50
C LEU A 82 -17.13 9.13 -1.27
N ILE A 83 -15.95 9.04 -1.89
CA ILE A 83 -14.85 9.98 -1.71
C ILE A 83 -14.40 10.53 -3.05
N TYR A 84 -14.36 11.86 -3.14
CA TYR A 84 -13.71 12.61 -4.22
C TYR A 84 -12.37 13.12 -3.71
N SER A 85 -11.28 12.62 -4.29
CA SER A 85 -9.94 13.10 -3.96
C SER A 85 -9.63 14.40 -4.68
N ILE A 86 -9.10 15.37 -3.94
CA ILE A 86 -8.91 16.75 -4.39
C ILE A 86 -7.45 17.17 -4.28
N GLY A 87 -6.91 17.66 -5.39
CA GLY A 87 -5.55 18.21 -5.49
C GLY A 87 -4.58 17.32 -6.26
N GLY A 88 -3.30 17.68 -6.24
CA GLY A 88 -2.25 16.88 -6.88
C GLY A 88 -1.91 15.63 -6.07
N GLN A 89 -1.68 14.52 -6.77
CA GLN A 89 -1.23 13.27 -6.15
C GLN A 89 0.13 13.46 -5.46
N LYS A 90 0.25 12.87 -4.28
CA LYS A 90 1.50 12.80 -3.51
C LYS A 90 1.78 11.36 -3.14
N GLN A 91 3.06 10.99 -3.09
CA GLN A 91 3.45 9.71 -2.50
C GLN A 91 3.04 9.66 -1.03
N VAL A 92 2.66 8.47 -0.56
CA VAL A 92 2.49 8.22 0.87
C VAL A 92 3.77 8.58 1.64
N ASP A 93 3.61 9.15 2.85
CA ASP A 93 4.75 9.44 3.72
C ASP A 93 5.58 8.17 3.98
N GLY A 94 6.90 8.30 3.96
CA GLY A 94 7.87 7.19 3.99
C GLY A 94 8.13 6.46 2.66
N GLY A 95 7.24 6.57 1.66
CA GLY A 95 7.43 6.04 0.31
C GLY A 95 8.01 4.62 0.24
N LEU A 96 9.11 4.46 -0.50
CA LEU A 96 9.81 3.18 -0.70
C LEU A 96 10.17 2.45 0.60
N GLU A 97 10.61 3.19 1.61
CA GLU A 97 11.02 2.60 2.89
C GLU A 97 9.82 2.04 3.66
N ARG A 98 8.62 2.62 3.47
CA ARG A 98 7.40 2.17 4.12
C ARG A 98 7.00 0.77 3.68
N TRP A 99 6.88 0.51 2.38
CA TRP A 99 6.49 -0.81 1.89
C TRP A 99 7.64 -1.84 1.96
N ARG A 100 8.92 -1.41 1.91
CA ARG A 100 10.05 -2.31 2.21
C ARG A 100 10.07 -2.76 3.67
N THR A 101 9.72 -1.89 4.60
CA THR A 101 9.60 -2.26 6.02
C THR A 101 8.49 -3.29 6.22
N ILE A 102 7.35 -3.11 5.56
CA ILE A 102 6.26 -4.10 5.54
C ILE A 102 6.74 -5.46 5.01
N GLN A 103 7.47 -5.47 3.89
CA GLN A 103 8.05 -6.70 3.33
C GLN A 103 9.02 -7.39 4.31
N SER A 104 9.87 -6.61 5.00
CA SER A 104 10.77 -7.10 6.03
C SER A 104 10.02 -7.71 7.23
N VAL A 105 8.96 -7.05 7.71
CA VAL A 105 8.13 -7.53 8.82
C VAL A 105 7.40 -8.82 8.43
N LEU A 106 6.82 -8.89 7.22
CA LEU A 106 6.18 -10.12 6.76
C LEU A 106 7.19 -11.26 6.60
N ASN A 107 8.42 -11.00 6.17
CA ASN A 107 9.46 -12.04 6.18
C ASN A 107 9.73 -12.59 7.58
N LEU A 108 9.74 -11.74 8.62
CA LEU A 108 9.83 -12.17 10.02
C LEU A 108 8.59 -12.95 10.47
N VAL A 109 7.38 -12.53 10.05
CA VAL A 109 6.15 -13.31 10.28
C VAL A 109 6.31 -14.73 9.72
N LYS A 110 6.79 -14.88 8.49
CA LYS A 110 7.05 -16.17 7.88
C LYS A 110 8.05 -17.01 8.67
N GLN A 111 9.13 -16.42 9.19
CA GLN A 111 10.12 -17.12 10.01
C GLN A 111 9.53 -17.65 11.32
N HIS A 112 8.64 -16.88 11.96
CA HIS A 112 8.02 -17.26 13.22
C HIS A 112 6.72 -18.06 13.07
N ALA A 113 6.11 -18.09 11.88
CA ALA A 113 4.78 -18.67 11.64
C ALA A 113 4.63 -20.09 12.19
N THR A 114 5.59 -20.98 11.91
CA THR A 114 5.54 -22.37 12.40
C THR A 114 5.60 -22.43 13.93
N SER A 115 6.50 -21.69 14.57
CA SER A 115 6.63 -21.68 16.03
C SER A 115 5.36 -21.13 16.71
N ILE A 116 4.80 -20.05 16.19
CA ILE A 116 3.59 -19.44 16.73
C ILE A 116 2.38 -20.36 16.54
N ALA A 117 2.28 -21.04 15.39
CA ALA A 117 1.24 -22.02 15.15
C ALA A 117 1.32 -23.21 16.13
N THR A 118 2.53 -23.68 16.46
CA THR A 118 2.73 -24.73 17.46
C THR A 118 2.38 -24.27 18.88
N ASP A 119 2.84 -23.07 19.26
CA ASP A 119 2.61 -22.51 20.59
C ASP A 119 1.13 -22.15 20.84
N PHE A 120 0.37 -21.87 19.77
CA PHE A 120 -1.02 -21.40 19.81
C PHE A 120 -1.92 -22.11 18.78
N ASN A 121 -1.94 -23.44 18.81
CA ASN A 121 -2.59 -24.29 17.78
C ASN A 121 -4.08 -23.96 17.53
N ASP A 122 -4.83 -23.54 18.55
CA ASP A 122 -6.26 -23.22 18.42
C ASP A 122 -6.52 -21.76 17.96
N ASP A 123 -5.51 -20.89 18.04
CA ASP A 123 -5.64 -19.45 17.76
C ASP A 123 -5.06 -19.06 16.39
N ILE A 124 -4.52 -20.02 15.63
CA ILE A 124 -3.81 -19.81 14.38
C ILE A 124 -4.36 -20.72 13.28
N SER A 125 -4.59 -20.15 12.10
CA SER A 125 -4.74 -20.94 10.87
C SER A 125 -3.43 -20.87 10.11
N TYR A 126 -2.76 -22.02 9.98
CA TYR A 126 -1.46 -22.14 9.34
C TYR A 126 -1.44 -23.31 8.36
N LYS A 127 -1.01 -23.02 7.13
CA LYS A 127 -0.71 -24.03 6.11
C LYS A 127 0.72 -23.84 5.64
N VAL A 128 1.50 -24.90 5.79
CA VAL A 128 2.91 -24.91 5.40
C VAL A 128 3.07 -24.64 3.90
N SER A 129 4.09 -23.86 3.56
CA SER A 129 4.50 -23.63 2.18
C SER A 129 5.19 -24.86 1.59
N GLU A 130 4.93 -25.14 0.32
CA GLU A 130 5.64 -26.20 -0.42
C GLU A 130 7.12 -25.85 -0.67
N ARG A 131 7.47 -24.56 -0.77
CA ARG A 131 8.83 -24.08 -1.04
C ARG A 131 9.27 -23.02 -0.04
N LYS A 132 10.58 -22.93 0.20
CA LYS A 132 11.18 -21.86 1.01
C LYS A 132 11.01 -20.47 0.40
N SER A 133 10.79 -20.35 -0.90
CA SER A 133 10.59 -19.07 -1.57
C SER A 133 9.16 -18.54 -1.50
N THR A 134 8.20 -19.33 -1.01
CA THR A 134 6.78 -18.93 -0.92
C THR A 134 6.40 -18.48 0.48
N PHE A 135 5.38 -17.64 0.59
CA PHE A 135 4.82 -17.25 1.88
C PHE A 135 3.75 -18.28 2.32
N PRO A 136 3.77 -18.77 3.58
CA PRO A 136 2.76 -19.72 4.05
C PRO A 136 1.40 -19.04 4.22
N GLU A 137 0.29 -19.79 4.04
CA GLU A 137 -1.00 -19.25 4.45
C GLU A 137 -1.02 -19.18 5.99
N PHE A 138 -1.05 -17.96 6.51
CA PHE A 138 -0.97 -17.70 7.95
C PHE A 138 -1.99 -16.64 8.35
N ARG A 139 -2.82 -16.96 9.35
CA ARG A 139 -3.85 -16.08 9.88
C ARG A 139 -3.93 -16.17 11.41
N LEU A 140 -4.17 -15.02 12.02
CA LEU A 140 -4.46 -14.91 13.46
C LEU A 140 -5.99 -15.02 13.64
N LEU A 141 -6.45 -16.03 14.37
CA LEU A 141 -7.89 -16.21 14.67
C LEU A 141 -8.30 -15.34 15.87
N ASN A 142 -7.40 -15.25 16.85
CA ASN A 142 -7.57 -14.47 18.08
C ASN A 142 -6.39 -13.52 18.31
N HIS A 143 -6.59 -12.53 19.21
CA HIS A 143 -5.55 -11.55 19.56
C HIS A 143 -4.43 -12.14 20.43
N ARG A 144 -4.73 -13.17 21.23
CA ARG A 144 -3.80 -13.80 22.18
C ARG A 144 -2.37 -14.08 21.66
N PRO A 145 -2.16 -14.68 20.46
CA PRO A 145 -0.81 -14.90 19.92
C PRO A 145 -0.09 -13.63 19.43
N PHE A 146 -0.82 -12.53 19.18
CA PHE A 146 -0.28 -11.34 18.52
C PHE A 146 0.81 -10.63 19.32
N PRO A 147 0.66 -10.37 20.65
CA PRO A 147 1.73 -9.75 21.43
C PRO A 147 3.04 -10.54 21.42
N GLU A 148 2.97 -11.87 21.42
CA GLU A 148 4.17 -12.73 21.36
C GLU A 148 4.83 -12.66 19.98
N LEU A 149 4.03 -12.71 18.91
CA LEU A 149 4.52 -12.48 17.55
C LEU A 149 5.21 -11.11 17.42
N CYS A 150 4.60 -10.05 17.94
CA CYS A 150 5.18 -8.70 17.94
C CYS A 150 6.53 -8.63 18.67
N LYS A 151 6.65 -9.28 19.82
CA LYS A 151 7.93 -9.33 20.58
C LYS A 151 9.03 -10.03 19.79
N ARG A 152 8.73 -11.19 19.18
CA ARG A 152 9.70 -11.94 18.36
C ARG A 152 10.15 -11.11 17.15
N ILE A 153 9.20 -10.51 16.42
CA ILE A 153 9.49 -9.62 15.28
C ILE A 153 10.36 -8.44 15.71
N ALA A 154 9.98 -7.73 16.79
CA ALA A 154 10.72 -6.56 17.25
C ALA A 154 12.16 -6.90 17.64
N LYS A 155 12.36 -8.01 18.34
CA LYS A 155 13.68 -8.48 18.76
C LYS A 155 14.58 -8.81 17.55
N ASP A 156 14.09 -9.63 16.62
CA ASP A 156 14.90 -10.04 15.46
C ASP A 156 15.14 -8.87 14.50
N TRP A 157 14.19 -7.96 14.37
CA TRP A 157 14.37 -6.72 13.62
C TRP A 157 15.46 -5.82 14.24
N LEU A 158 15.48 -5.65 15.57
CA LEU A 158 16.55 -4.90 16.26
C LEU A 158 17.92 -5.56 16.08
N ASN A 159 17.99 -6.89 16.23
CA ASN A 159 19.22 -7.66 16.01
C ASN A 159 19.79 -7.47 14.60
N GLN A 160 18.92 -7.38 13.58
CA GLN A 160 19.36 -7.11 12.21
C GLN A 160 19.90 -5.69 12.01
N LYS A 161 19.45 -4.72 12.82
CA LYS A 161 19.84 -3.31 12.70
C LYS A 161 21.07 -2.95 13.54
N ASN A 162 21.39 -3.71 14.60
CA ASN A 162 22.55 -3.49 15.48
C ASN A 162 22.61 -2.04 16.02
N PHE A 163 21.66 -1.66 16.89
CA PHE A 163 21.66 -0.36 17.58
C PHE A 163 22.53 -0.43 18.85
N ARG A 164 22.75 0.71 19.53
CA ARG A 164 23.42 0.69 20.84
C ARG A 164 22.49 0.04 21.86
N GLN A 165 23.01 -0.68 22.84
CA GLN A 165 22.19 -1.39 23.84
C GLN A 165 21.17 -0.45 24.54
N LEU A 166 21.60 0.75 24.95
CA LEU A 166 20.72 1.76 25.57
C LEU A 166 19.68 2.36 24.59
N ASP A 167 19.93 2.30 23.29
CA ASP A 167 18.97 2.73 22.26
C ASP A 167 17.94 1.63 21.99
N GLU A 168 18.36 0.36 22.01
CA GLU A 168 17.48 -0.79 21.75
C GLU A 168 16.31 -0.86 22.72
N GLU A 169 16.55 -0.68 24.02
CA GLU A 169 15.48 -0.67 25.03
C GLU A 169 14.45 0.44 24.75
N LEU A 170 14.93 1.65 24.45
CA LEU A 170 14.08 2.80 24.13
C LEU A 170 13.27 2.57 22.85
N ILE A 171 13.91 2.05 21.79
CA ILE A 171 13.25 1.75 20.51
C ILE A 171 12.20 0.66 20.72
N LEU A 172 12.55 -0.42 21.43
CA LEU A 172 11.65 -1.53 21.73
C LEU A 172 10.41 -1.04 22.49
N GLN A 173 10.61 -0.21 23.52
CA GLN A 173 9.52 0.40 24.26
C GLN A 173 8.64 1.26 23.35
N PHE A 174 9.25 2.10 22.50
CA PHE A 174 8.49 2.98 21.60
C PHE A 174 7.65 2.22 20.58
N ILE A 175 8.20 1.17 19.94
CA ILE A 175 7.49 0.44 18.89
C ILE A 175 6.44 -0.54 19.44
N LEU A 176 6.58 -1.00 20.70
CA LEU A 176 5.65 -1.94 21.34
C LEU A 176 4.64 -1.28 22.28
N ASP A 177 4.78 -0.01 22.65
CA ASP A 177 3.85 0.70 23.55
C ASP A 177 3.38 2.02 22.94
N THR A 178 2.07 2.14 22.68
CA THR A 178 1.43 3.35 22.11
C THR A 178 1.36 4.53 23.08
N SER A 179 1.70 4.35 24.35
CA SER A 179 1.71 5.41 25.38
C SER A 179 2.98 6.27 25.36
N VAL A 180 4.05 5.78 24.74
CA VAL A 180 5.35 6.47 24.67
C VAL A 180 5.31 7.62 23.65
N PRO A 181 5.61 8.87 24.01
CA PRO A 181 5.54 9.98 23.06
C PRO A 181 6.77 9.99 22.13
N ILE A 182 6.58 10.37 20.87
CA ILE A 182 7.68 10.52 19.89
C ILE A 182 8.81 11.47 20.34
N THR A 183 8.53 12.36 21.30
CA THR A 183 9.52 13.28 21.86
C THR A 183 10.70 12.58 22.53
N CYS A 184 10.58 11.33 22.96
CA CYS A 184 11.70 10.57 23.53
C CYS A 184 12.75 10.17 22.47
N LEU A 185 12.37 10.15 21.19
CA LEU A 185 13.24 9.81 20.06
C LEU A 185 13.83 11.05 19.38
N LYS A 186 13.17 12.21 19.56
CA LYS A 186 13.65 13.48 19.01
C LYS A 186 15.04 13.78 19.55
N ASP A 187 15.88 14.34 18.69
CA ASP A 187 17.27 14.71 18.97
C ASP A 187 18.23 13.52 19.23
N ARG A 188 17.72 12.30 19.43
CA ARG A 188 18.52 11.06 19.59
C ARG A 188 18.69 10.27 18.30
N PHE A 189 17.70 10.36 17.39
CA PHE A 189 17.71 9.65 16.11
C PHE A 189 17.41 10.60 14.93
N PRO A 190 17.99 10.36 13.76
CA PRO A 190 17.66 11.13 12.57
C PRO A 190 16.23 10.82 12.09
N TYR A 191 15.64 11.78 11.36
CA TYR A 191 14.24 11.74 10.95
C TYR A 191 13.84 10.46 10.18
N ASN A 192 14.71 9.96 9.29
CA ASN A 192 14.47 8.73 8.53
C ASN A 192 14.37 7.48 9.43
N MET A 193 15.14 7.40 10.52
CA MET A 193 15.01 6.31 11.49
C MET A 193 13.73 6.46 12.30
N ILE A 194 13.36 7.69 12.67
CA ILE A 194 12.10 7.95 13.36
C ILE A 194 10.92 7.51 12.48
N GLN A 195 10.93 7.80 11.16
CA GLN A 195 9.92 7.29 10.23
C GLN A 195 9.85 5.76 10.26
N LEU A 196 11.00 5.08 10.23
CA LEU A 196 11.07 3.61 10.33
C LEU A 196 10.47 3.08 11.64
N PHE A 197 10.77 3.72 12.78
CA PHE A 197 10.18 3.37 14.07
C PHE A 197 8.68 3.60 14.11
N LEU A 198 8.18 4.66 13.47
CA LEU A 198 6.75 4.93 13.35
C LEU A 198 6.03 3.86 12.52
N ILE A 199 6.65 3.39 11.43
CA ILE A 199 6.12 2.29 10.62
C ILE A 199 6.07 0.99 11.44
N MET A 200 7.14 0.66 12.15
CA MET A 200 7.19 -0.51 13.05
C MET A 200 6.12 -0.40 14.14
N ARG A 201 5.97 0.77 14.76
CA ARG A 201 4.93 1.04 15.75
C ARG A 201 3.52 0.88 15.18
N GLY A 202 3.31 1.34 13.95
CA GLY A 202 2.06 1.17 13.22
C GLY A 202 1.70 -0.29 13.01
N LEU A 203 2.66 -1.08 12.52
CA LEU A 203 2.49 -2.51 12.26
C LEU A 203 2.26 -3.31 13.55
N LEU A 204 3.02 -3.04 14.61
CA LEU A 204 3.02 -3.83 15.84
C LEU A 204 1.99 -3.32 16.86
N SER A 205 2.34 -2.28 17.63
CA SER A 205 1.52 -1.82 18.76
C SER A 205 0.26 -1.05 18.36
N SER A 206 0.21 -0.51 17.13
CA SER A 206 -1.04 0.05 16.57
C SER A 206 -1.85 -0.96 15.75
N GLU A 207 -1.53 -2.25 15.86
CA GLU A 207 -2.35 -3.40 15.42
C GLU A 207 -2.67 -3.50 13.93
N VAL A 208 -2.01 -2.75 13.04
CA VAL A 208 -2.19 -2.91 11.58
C VAL A 208 -1.91 -4.35 11.14
N LEU A 209 -0.84 -4.97 11.69
CA LEU A 209 -0.50 -6.35 11.35
C LEU A 209 -1.53 -7.35 11.87
N PHE A 210 -2.11 -7.11 13.05
CA PHE A 210 -3.17 -7.97 13.58
C PHE A 210 -4.42 -7.93 12.71
N VAL A 211 -4.93 -6.72 12.41
CA VAL A 211 -6.13 -6.53 11.59
C VAL A 211 -5.99 -7.19 10.23
N THR A 212 -4.81 -7.07 9.61
CA THR A 212 -4.55 -7.61 8.28
C THR A 212 -4.36 -9.13 8.27
N LEU A 213 -3.64 -9.70 9.25
CA LEU A 213 -3.49 -11.15 9.41
C LEU A 213 -4.77 -11.85 9.91
N LYS A 214 -5.73 -11.11 10.45
CA LYS A 214 -7.06 -11.64 10.81
C LYS A 214 -7.99 -11.78 9.61
N LYS A 215 -7.76 -11.09 8.48
CA LYS A 215 -8.63 -11.12 7.30
C LYS A 215 -8.42 -12.36 6.42
N ARG A 216 -9.50 -12.87 5.81
CA ARG A 216 -9.49 -14.05 4.93
C ARG A 216 -9.23 -13.61 3.48
N TYR A 217 -8.17 -14.13 2.87
CA TYR A 217 -7.88 -13.89 1.46
C TYR A 217 -9.01 -14.45 0.58
N ARG A 218 -9.37 -13.72 -0.48
CA ARG A 218 -10.51 -13.98 -1.40
C ARG A 218 -11.90 -13.92 -0.78
N VAL A 219 -12.02 -13.65 0.52
CA VAL A 219 -13.32 -13.49 1.20
C VAL A 219 -13.49 -12.08 1.74
N ASN A 220 -12.46 -11.56 2.44
CA ASN A 220 -12.47 -10.18 2.94
C ASN A 220 -11.64 -9.23 2.08
N PHE A 221 -10.64 -9.75 1.35
CA PHE A 221 -9.76 -8.93 0.52
C PHE A 221 -9.09 -9.74 -0.60
N GLY A 222 -8.60 -9.02 -1.61
CA GLY A 222 -7.81 -9.57 -2.71
C GLY A 222 -7.55 -8.52 -3.78
N VAL A 223 -6.82 -8.89 -4.83
CA VAL A 223 -6.73 -8.07 -6.05
C VAL A 223 -7.90 -8.44 -6.95
N ASN A 224 -8.59 -7.44 -7.49
CA ASN A 224 -9.73 -7.68 -8.37
C ASN A 224 -9.26 -8.33 -9.68
N PRO A 225 -9.72 -9.54 -10.05
CA PRO A 225 -9.31 -10.20 -11.28
C PRO A 225 -9.98 -9.64 -12.53
N ASN A 226 -10.95 -8.73 -12.40
CA ASN A 226 -11.69 -8.16 -13.53
C ASN A 226 -10.74 -7.33 -14.41
N PRO A 227 -10.54 -7.68 -15.70
CA PRO A 227 -9.66 -6.93 -16.60
C PRO A 227 -10.10 -5.50 -16.86
N LYS A 228 -11.37 -5.15 -16.58
CA LYS A 228 -11.88 -3.78 -16.67
C LYS A 228 -11.52 -2.93 -15.45
N PHE A 229 -11.05 -3.56 -14.38
CA PHE A 229 -10.63 -2.91 -13.16
C PHE A 229 -9.11 -2.84 -13.14
N ASN A 230 -8.55 -1.67 -13.48
CA ASN A 230 -7.11 -1.50 -13.71
C ASN A 230 -6.27 -1.40 -12.44
N ARG A 231 -6.87 -1.54 -11.26
CA ARG A 231 -6.17 -1.39 -9.98
C ARG A 231 -5.49 -2.68 -9.56
N LEU A 232 -4.20 -2.58 -9.24
CA LEU A 232 -3.34 -3.68 -8.82
C LEU A 232 -3.21 -3.79 -7.30
N MET A 233 -3.61 -2.79 -6.52
CA MET A 233 -3.72 -2.87 -5.06
C MET A 233 -4.92 -3.71 -4.59
N ALA A 234 -4.80 -4.30 -3.40
CA ALA A 234 -5.88 -5.05 -2.78
C ALA A 234 -7.09 -4.17 -2.45
N VAL A 235 -8.27 -4.75 -2.66
CA VAL A 235 -9.57 -4.15 -2.40
C VAL A 235 -10.38 -5.02 -1.44
N PRO A 236 -11.39 -4.46 -0.75
CA PRO A 236 -12.34 -5.24 0.04
C PRO A 236 -13.16 -6.19 -0.83
N PHE A 237 -13.54 -7.33 -0.28
CA PHE A 237 -14.41 -8.31 -0.93
C PHE A 237 -15.74 -8.37 -0.19
N ARG A 238 -16.86 -8.33 -0.93
CA ARG A 238 -18.22 -8.42 -0.37
C ARG A 238 -18.61 -9.87 -0.06
N ALA A 239 -18.00 -10.80 -0.79
CA ALA A 239 -18.16 -12.22 -0.63
C ALA A 239 -16.95 -12.94 -1.23
N LYS A 240 -16.93 -14.27 -1.11
CA LYS A 240 -15.93 -15.10 -1.77
C LYS A 240 -15.79 -14.77 -3.27
N ASP A 241 -14.58 -14.42 -3.68
CA ASP A 241 -14.18 -14.06 -5.05
C ASP A 241 -14.91 -12.86 -5.67
N VAL A 242 -15.66 -12.10 -4.87
CA VAL A 242 -16.38 -10.92 -5.32
C VAL A 242 -15.83 -9.68 -4.67
N ALA A 243 -14.96 -9.01 -5.41
CA ALA A 243 -14.41 -7.72 -5.05
C ALA A 243 -15.52 -6.65 -4.97
N ALA A 244 -15.40 -5.75 -4.00
CA ALA A 244 -16.21 -4.54 -3.97
C ALA A 244 -15.71 -3.59 -5.07
N GLU A 245 -16.52 -3.39 -6.11
CA GLU A 245 -16.17 -2.49 -7.20
C GLU A 245 -15.91 -1.06 -6.70
N ASN A 246 -14.92 -0.39 -7.28
CA ASN A 246 -14.51 0.99 -6.97
C ASN A 246 -14.17 1.28 -5.49
N THR A 247 -14.02 0.24 -4.66
CA THR A 247 -13.78 0.36 -3.22
C THR A 247 -12.31 0.08 -2.88
N GLU A 248 -11.76 0.82 -1.93
CA GLU A 248 -10.41 0.64 -1.39
C GLU A 248 -10.38 0.65 0.14
N PHE A 249 -9.27 0.21 0.72
CA PHE A 249 -9.00 0.38 2.14
C PHE A 249 -8.56 1.82 2.41
N GLY A 250 -9.24 2.54 3.30
CA GLY A 250 -8.93 3.93 3.63
C GLY A 250 -7.64 4.10 4.40
N HIS A 251 -7.23 3.10 5.19
CA HIS A 251 -5.96 3.14 5.91
C HIS A 251 -4.78 2.70 5.01
N PRO A 252 -3.75 3.55 4.78
CA PRO A 252 -2.68 3.27 3.84
C PRO A 252 -1.90 1.99 4.16
N ASP A 253 -1.50 1.76 5.41
CA ASP A 253 -0.74 0.55 5.77
C ASP A 253 -1.57 -0.73 5.69
N VAL A 254 -2.89 -0.67 5.89
CA VAL A 254 -3.77 -1.83 5.71
C VAL A 254 -3.83 -2.18 4.23
N GLY A 255 -4.03 -1.19 3.36
CA GLY A 255 -3.98 -1.37 1.91
C GLY A 255 -2.65 -1.96 1.43
N LEU A 256 -1.52 -1.46 1.93
CA LEU A 256 -0.18 -1.96 1.58
C LEU A 256 0.02 -3.41 2.03
N VAL A 257 -0.25 -3.73 3.30
CA VAL A 257 -0.06 -5.09 3.83
C VAL A 257 -0.98 -6.10 3.14
N LEU A 258 -2.26 -5.77 2.94
CA LEU A 258 -3.21 -6.65 2.24
C LEU A 258 -2.85 -6.82 0.76
N THR A 259 -2.32 -5.80 0.09
CA THR A 259 -1.78 -5.92 -1.27
C THR A 259 -0.63 -6.92 -1.28
N GLN A 260 0.34 -6.75 -0.38
CA GLN A 260 1.50 -7.63 -0.26
C GLN A 260 1.08 -9.10 -0.03
N ILE A 261 0.19 -9.35 0.93
CA ILE A 261 -0.34 -10.68 1.24
C ILE A 261 -1.13 -11.26 0.05
N SER A 262 -1.91 -10.44 -0.66
CA SER A 262 -2.69 -10.90 -1.82
C SER A 262 -1.80 -11.47 -2.92
N TYR A 263 -0.69 -10.80 -3.24
CA TYR A 263 0.27 -11.30 -4.24
C TYR A 263 1.10 -12.46 -3.73
N TYR A 264 1.44 -12.50 -2.45
CA TYR A 264 2.08 -13.66 -1.83
C TYR A 264 1.23 -14.93 -1.97
N TYR A 265 -0.10 -14.82 -1.85
CA TYR A 265 -1.02 -15.95 -2.01
C TYR A 265 -1.38 -16.27 -3.47
N SER A 266 -1.71 -15.27 -4.28
CA SER A 266 -2.04 -15.49 -5.70
C SER A 266 -0.83 -15.87 -6.56
N GLY A 267 0.30 -15.22 -6.30
CA GLY A 267 1.43 -15.18 -7.23
C GLY A 267 1.20 -14.22 -8.39
N LEU A 268 2.22 -14.05 -9.22
CA LEU A 268 2.17 -13.19 -10.41
C LEU A 268 1.57 -13.92 -11.61
N SER A 269 0.85 -13.19 -12.47
CA SER A 269 0.48 -13.69 -13.80
C SER A 269 1.71 -13.80 -14.71
N ASP A 270 1.59 -14.56 -15.81
CA ASP A 270 2.65 -14.71 -16.82
C ASP A 270 3.04 -13.35 -17.42
N LEU A 271 2.06 -12.46 -17.59
CA LEU A 271 2.28 -11.09 -18.07
C LEU A 271 3.10 -10.28 -17.06
N GLN A 272 2.75 -10.35 -15.78
CA GLN A 272 3.47 -9.62 -14.73
C GLN A 272 4.89 -10.16 -14.53
N LEU A 273 5.08 -11.48 -14.57
CA LEU A 273 6.42 -12.09 -14.56
C LEU A 273 7.24 -11.62 -15.76
N ARG A 274 6.62 -11.58 -16.94
CA ARG A 274 7.28 -11.09 -18.15
C ARG A 274 7.71 -9.63 -18.00
N GLN A 275 6.87 -8.77 -17.42
CA GLN A 275 7.21 -7.37 -17.12
C GLN A 275 8.43 -7.27 -16.17
N CYS A 276 8.48 -8.09 -15.12
CA CYS A 276 9.63 -8.13 -14.21
C CYS A 276 10.92 -8.48 -14.95
N PHE A 277 10.90 -9.53 -15.78
CA PHE A 277 12.06 -9.98 -16.53
C PHE A 277 12.50 -9.02 -17.63
N ASP A 278 11.55 -8.39 -18.34
CA ASP A 278 11.86 -7.39 -19.35
C ASP A 278 12.51 -6.15 -18.71
N ARG A 279 11.99 -5.67 -17.57
CA ARG A 279 12.60 -4.56 -16.81
C ARG A 279 13.98 -4.94 -16.27
N LEU A 280 14.12 -6.13 -15.71
CA LEU A 280 15.42 -6.66 -15.25
C LEU A 280 16.44 -6.61 -16.40
N SER A 281 16.06 -7.03 -17.60
CA SER A 281 16.94 -7.02 -18.77
C SER A 281 17.26 -5.63 -19.33
N GLN A 282 16.32 -4.68 -19.26
CA GLN A 282 16.40 -3.42 -20.00
C GLN A 282 16.77 -2.21 -19.14
N ASN A 283 16.38 -2.21 -17.87
CA ASN A 283 16.42 -1.03 -16.99
C ASN A 283 17.34 -1.20 -15.79
N GLU A 284 17.66 -2.42 -15.38
CA GLU A 284 18.52 -2.65 -14.21
C GLU A 284 20.01 -2.60 -14.58
N ASN A 285 20.80 -1.94 -13.73
CA ASN A 285 22.23 -1.79 -13.96
C ASN A 285 23.02 -3.09 -13.71
N ASP A 286 22.54 -3.92 -12.78
CA ASP A 286 23.14 -5.19 -12.40
C ASP A 286 22.04 -6.27 -12.23
N PRO A 287 21.55 -6.84 -13.35
CA PRO A 287 20.48 -7.82 -13.31
C PRO A 287 20.89 -9.15 -12.66
N GLU A 288 22.18 -9.49 -12.67
CA GLU A 288 22.68 -10.74 -12.09
C GLU A 288 22.50 -10.73 -10.57
N VAL A 289 22.78 -9.62 -9.89
CA VAL A 289 22.61 -9.52 -8.44
C VAL A 289 21.15 -9.68 -8.02
N ILE A 290 20.24 -8.97 -8.69
CA ILE A 290 18.80 -9.07 -8.40
C ILE A 290 18.29 -10.49 -8.68
N TYR A 291 18.72 -11.09 -9.79
CA TYR A 291 18.35 -12.46 -10.12
C TYR A 291 18.89 -13.48 -9.10
N ASN A 292 20.12 -13.28 -8.61
CA ASN A 292 20.71 -14.10 -7.57
C ASN A 292 19.92 -14.04 -6.26
N GLU A 293 19.40 -12.87 -5.90
CA GLU A 293 18.48 -12.74 -4.75
C GLU A 293 17.21 -13.57 -4.96
N TRP A 294 16.63 -13.55 -6.18
CA TRP A 294 15.43 -14.32 -6.49
C TRP A 294 15.67 -15.83 -6.40
N ILE A 295 16.76 -16.32 -7.00
CA ILE A 295 17.07 -17.76 -7.04
C ILE A 295 17.60 -18.28 -5.70
N SER A 296 18.17 -17.41 -4.84
CA SER A 296 18.75 -17.82 -3.55
C SER A 296 17.76 -18.51 -2.59
N LEU A 297 16.46 -18.26 -2.75
CA LEU A 297 15.40 -18.88 -1.95
C LEU A 297 14.91 -20.22 -2.51
N GLU A 298 15.33 -20.58 -3.71
CA GLU A 298 14.97 -21.83 -4.36
C GLU A 298 15.98 -22.94 -4.02
N GLU A 299 15.51 -24.17 -3.89
CA GLU A 299 16.38 -25.32 -3.61
C GLU A 299 16.87 -25.94 -4.92
N ASP A 300 18.15 -26.34 -4.98
CA ASP A 300 18.73 -26.95 -6.17
C ASP A 300 17.94 -28.21 -6.60
N ASN A 301 17.30 -28.15 -7.76
CA ASN A 301 16.64 -29.27 -8.42
C ASN A 301 16.94 -29.26 -9.93
N VAL A 302 16.52 -30.32 -10.64
CA VAL A 302 16.81 -30.49 -12.09
C VAL A 302 16.34 -29.29 -12.91
N THR A 303 15.20 -28.69 -12.56
CA THR A 303 14.65 -27.51 -13.23
C THR A 303 15.51 -26.26 -13.00
N ILE A 304 16.02 -26.07 -11.77
CA ILE A 304 16.75 -24.88 -11.34
C ILE A 304 18.19 -24.83 -11.88
N VAL A 305 18.82 -25.97 -12.12
CA VAL A 305 20.19 -26.03 -12.67
C VAL A 305 20.32 -25.25 -13.99
N HIS A 306 19.27 -25.24 -14.83
CA HIS A 306 19.26 -24.57 -16.12
C HIS A 306 18.94 -23.07 -16.06
N ILE A 307 18.57 -22.57 -14.89
CA ILE A 307 18.18 -21.17 -14.65
C ILE A 307 18.93 -20.60 -13.45
N LYS A 308 20.07 -21.17 -13.07
CA LYS A 308 20.80 -20.79 -11.85
C LYS A 308 21.46 -19.42 -11.94
N GLN A 309 21.80 -19.00 -13.16
CA GLN A 309 22.45 -17.73 -13.45
C GLN A 309 21.62 -16.92 -14.45
N TRP A 310 21.65 -15.60 -14.32
CA TRP A 310 20.89 -14.72 -15.21
C TRP A 310 21.31 -14.90 -16.68
N LYS A 311 22.60 -15.13 -16.95
CA LYS A 311 23.14 -15.39 -18.30
C LYS A 311 22.55 -16.63 -18.99
N GLN A 312 21.94 -17.55 -18.24
CA GLN A 312 21.32 -18.76 -18.77
C GLN A 312 19.82 -18.58 -19.06
N VAL A 313 19.25 -17.43 -18.70
CA VAL A 313 17.84 -17.11 -18.91
C VAL A 313 17.61 -16.66 -20.35
N ASN A 314 16.78 -17.39 -21.09
CA ASN A 314 16.35 -17.05 -22.43
C ASN A 314 14.83 -16.90 -22.52
N LEU A 315 14.32 -15.67 -22.35
CA LEU A 315 12.88 -15.37 -22.41
C LEU A 315 12.22 -15.66 -23.78
N LYS A 316 13.01 -15.85 -24.84
CA LYS A 316 12.53 -16.25 -26.17
C LYS A 316 12.26 -17.75 -26.27
N ASP A 317 12.91 -18.57 -25.43
CA ASP A 317 12.61 -19.99 -25.32
C ASP A 317 11.27 -20.17 -24.59
N LYS A 318 10.24 -20.59 -25.33
CA LYS A 318 8.91 -20.81 -24.78
C LYS A 318 8.91 -21.91 -23.71
N HIS A 319 9.67 -22.99 -23.90
CA HIS A 319 9.69 -24.12 -22.98
C HIS A 319 10.37 -23.74 -21.67
N GLN A 320 11.56 -23.12 -21.73
CA GLN A 320 12.25 -22.62 -20.53
C GLN A 320 11.34 -21.62 -19.78
N ARG A 321 10.63 -20.76 -20.52
CA ARG A 321 9.72 -19.77 -19.92
C ARG A 321 8.51 -20.39 -19.23
N THR A 322 7.74 -21.24 -19.91
CA THR A 322 6.44 -21.74 -19.39
C THR A 322 6.58 -22.90 -18.42
N GLU A 323 7.60 -23.76 -18.60
CA GLU A 323 7.76 -24.97 -17.79
C GLU A 323 8.77 -24.81 -16.65
N GLN A 324 9.72 -23.86 -16.76
CA GLN A 324 10.81 -23.72 -15.78
C GLN A 324 10.75 -22.37 -15.05
N LEU A 325 10.93 -21.25 -15.75
CA LEU A 325 11.04 -19.92 -15.14
C LEU A 325 9.74 -19.49 -14.45
N PHE A 326 8.63 -19.43 -15.19
CA PHE A 326 7.39 -18.88 -14.64
C PHE A 326 6.84 -19.72 -13.48
N PRO A 327 6.77 -21.06 -13.55
CA PRO A 327 6.36 -21.88 -12.41
C PRO A 327 7.29 -21.77 -11.19
N THR A 328 8.58 -21.50 -11.40
CA THR A 328 9.53 -21.31 -10.29
C THR A 328 9.28 -19.98 -9.59
N PHE A 329 9.19 -18.90 -10.37
CA PHE A 329 9.17 -17.54 -9.83
C PHE A 329 7.78 -16.97 -9.53
N ARG A 330 6.69 -17.64 -9.94
CA ARG A 330 5.31 -17.15 -9.78
C ARG A 330 4.97 -16.73 -8.36
N ARG A 331 5.36 -17.56 -7.37
CA ARG A 331 5.08 -17.33 -5.94
C ARG A 331 6.33 -17.00 -5.14
N ASN A 332 7.45 -16.73 -5.82
CA ASN A 332 8.69 -16.36 -5.16
C ASN A 332 8.54 -14.95 -4.57
N ILE A 333 8.68 -14.83 -3.25
CA ILE A 333 8.43 -13.57 -2.54
C ILE A 333 9.35 -12.43 -3.01
N GLN A 334 10.57 -12.71 -3.47
CA GLN A 334 11.48 -11.65 -3.93
C GLN A 334 11.06 -11.08 -5.28
N VAL A 335 10.56 -11.93 -6.18
CA VAL A 335 10.02 -11.49 -7.47
C VAL A 335 8.73 -10.71 -7.28
N ILE A 336 7.88 -11.14 -6.35
CA ILE A 336 6.67 -10.40 -5.97
C ILE A 336 7.02 -9.04 -5.37
N ASN A 337 8.00 -8.99 -4.45
CA ASN A 337 8.49 -7.73 -3.89
C ASN A 337 9.02 -6.80 -4.98
N TYR A 338 9.79 -7.33 -5.92
CA TYR A 338 10.30 -6.57 -7.05
C TYR A 338 9.15 -6.02 -7.92
N PHE A 339 8.13 -6.84 -8.22
CA PHE A 339 6.96 -6.41 -8.97
C PHE A 339 6.24 -5.25 -8.26
N LEU A 340 5.91 -5.43 -6.98
CA LEU A 340 5.18 -4.44 -6.21
C LEU A 340 5.96 -3.12 -6.02
N ASN A 341 7.26 -3.22 -5.78
CA ASN A 341 8.14 -2.07 -5.57
C ASN A 341 8.36 -1.22 -6.83
N ASN A 342 8.19 -1.79 -8.03
CA ASN A 342 8.48 -1.10 -9.29
C ASN A 342 7.25 -0.77 -10.12
N PHE A 343 6.17 -1.57 -10.04
CA PHE A 343 5.02 -1.44 -10.93
C PHE A 343 3.71 -1.08 -10.20
N VAL A 344 3.60 -1.38 -8.90
CA VAL A 344 2.34 -1.15 -8.16
C VAL A 344 2.44 0.03 -7.22
N TYR A 345 3.23 -0.06 -6.14
CA TYR A 345 3.24 0.97 -5.10
C TYR A 345 3.66 2.36 -5.58
N PRO A 346 4.69 2.53 -6.46
CA PRO A 346 5.05 3.85 -6.96
C PRO A 346 3.92 4.55 -7.72
N HIS A 347 2.99 3.80 -8.31
CA HIS A 347 1.91 4.30 -9.15
C HIS A 347 0.59 4.41 -8.38
N GLU A 348 0.24 3.43 -7.54
CA GLU A 348 -1.07 3.35 -6.89
C GLU A 348 -1.07 3.77 -5.42
N SER A 349 0.08 3.78 -4.73
CA SER A 349 0.16 4.20 -3.31
C SER A 349 0.22 5.72 -3.18
N LYS A 350 -0.87 6.38 -3.55
CA LYS A 350 -1.00 7.84 -3.64
C LYS A 350 -1.99 8.38 -2.63
N GLN A 351 -1.71 9.60 -2.18
CA GLN A 351 -2.58 10.39 -1.31
C GLN A 351 -2.81 11.77 -1.91
N PHE A 352 -3.87 12.43 -1.48
CA PHE A 352 -4.27 13.74 -1.97
C PHE A 352 -4.34 14.71 -0.79
N PRO A 353 -4.13 16.02 -0.99
CA PRO A 353 -4.18 16.99 0.09
C PRO A 353 -5.55 17.05 0.78
N HIS A 354 -6.63 16.96 -0.01
CA HIS A 354 -7.98 17.07 0.50
C HIS A 354 -8.90 16.01 -0.11
N LYS A 355 -10.04 15.81 0.55
CA LYS A 355 -11.15 15.03 0.04
C LYS A 355 -12.49 15.72 0.27
N LEU A 356 -13.47 15.38 -0.56
CA LEU A 356 -14.90 15.54 -0.27
C LEU A 356 -15.47 14.15 0.01
N ILE A 357 -16.32 14.03 1.03
CA ILE A 357 -16.89 12.75 1.46
C ILE A 357 -18.40 12.85 1.44
N ALA A 358 -19.08 11.79 1.00
CA ALA A 358 -20.50 11.57 1.18
C ALA A 358 -20.77 10.19 1.78
N SER A 359 -21.80 10.09 2.62
CA SER A 359 -22.17 8.84 3.31
C SER A 359 -23.71 8.71 3.39
N PRO A 360 -24.26 7.61 3.93
CA PRO A 360 -25.71 7.46 4.13
C PRO A 360 -26.38 8.58 4.93
N TRP A 361 -25.61 9.31 5.74
CA TRP A 361 -26.10 10.50 6.45
C TRP A 361 -26.59 11.59 5.48
N ASP A 362 -25.96 11.72 4.32
CA ASP A 362 -26.32 12.69 3.29
C ASP A 362 -27.65 12.35 2.59
N LEU A 363 -27.94 11.06 2.44
CA LEU A 363 -29.20 10.58 1.85
C LEU A 363 -30.40 10.93 2.75
N SER A 364 -30.24 10.79 4.07
CA SER A 364 -31.32 10.84 5.08
C SER A 364 -31.54 12.22 5.73
N SER A 365 -30.88 13.27 5.26
CA SER A 365 -30.84 14.61 5.88
C SER A 365 -32.20 15.25 6.23
N SER A 366 -32.24 15.97 7.36
CA SER A 366 -33.36 16.86 7.78
C SER A 366 -33.66 18.01 6.82
N ALA A 367 -32.83 18.23 5.79
CA ALA A 367 -33.11 19.20 4.74
C ALA A 367 -34.27 18.78 3.81
N ARG A 368 -34.71 17.51 3.86
CA ARG A 368 -35.81 17.01 3.03
C ARG A 368 -37.16 17.49 3.55
N LYS A 369 -37.98 18.11 2.68
CA LYS A 369 -39.36 18.54 3.02
C LYS A 369 -40.38 17.39 2.90
N LYS A 370 -40.09 16.34 2.14
CA LYS A 370 -40.96 15.15 1.96
C LYS A 370 -40.42 13.97 2.77
N ILE A 371 -41.33 13.19 3.35
CA ILE A 371 -41.00 12.02 4.18
C ILE A 371 -40.43 10.91 3.29
N MET A 372 -39.17 10.54 3.55
CA MET A 372 -38.54 9.34 2.99
C MET A 372 -39.15 8.08 3.59
N THR A 373 -39.33 7.02 2.80
CA THR A 373 -39.84 5.73 3.29
C THR A 373 -38.93 4.61 2.82
N GLY A 374 -38.46 3.78 3.75
CA GLY A 374 -37.63 2.62 3.45
C GLY A 374 -38.34 1.31 3.81
N PHE A 375 -38.01 0.25 3.10
CA PHE A 375 -38.39 -1.12 3.43
C PHE A 375 -37.12 -1.93 3.66
N SER A 376 -37.15 -2.81 4.65
CA SER A 376 -36.11 -3.81 4.86
C SER A 376 -36.78 -5.09 5.36
N GLY A 377 -36.23 -6.23 4.95
CA GLY A 377 -36.61 -7.53 5.48
C GLY A 377 -36.02 -7.82 6.87
N THR A 378 -35.19 -6.94 7.43
CA THR A 378 -34.44 -7.17 8.66
C THR A 378 -34.53 -6.00 9.65
N ASN A 379 -34.05 -6.22 10.88
CA ASN A 379 -34.04 -5.22 11.95
C ASN A 379 -32.71 -5.07 12.70
N ASP A 380 -31.66 -5.85 12.41
CA ASP A 380 -30.43 -5.82 13.21
C ASP A 380 -29.64 -4.51 13.06
N THR A 381 -29.81 -3.80 11.94
CA THR A 381 -29.09 -2.55 11.63
C THR A 381 -29.73 -1.29 12.22
N GLN A 382 -30.83 -1.42 12.98
CA GLN A 382 -31.61 -0.30 13.54
C GLN A 382 -30.73 0.79 14.20
N LEU A 383 -29.76 0.37 15.02
CA LEU A 383 -28.88 1.28 15.76
C LEU A 383 -27.90 2.04 14.86
N LEU A 384 -27.63 1.51 13.67
CA LEU A 384 -26.69 2.04 12.68
C LEU A 384 -27.36 2.94 11.64
N LEU A 385 -28.69 3.05 11.64
CA LEU A 385 -29.39 3.99 10.77
C LEU A 385 -29.09 5.44 11.18
N PRO A 386 -28.98 6.38 10.23
CA PRO A 386 -28.85 7.80 10.54
C PRO A 386 -29.95 8.30 11.48
N VAL A 387 -29.65 9.29 12.34
CA VAL A 387 -30.60 9.76 13.39
C VAL A 387 -31.93 10.31 12.85
N HIS A 388 -31.97 10.67 11.57
CA HIS A 388 -33.15 11.17 10.87
C HIS A 388 -34.12 10.05 10.42
N ILE A 389 -33.66 8.79 10.45
CA ILE A 389 -34.46 7.64 10.06
C ILE A 389 -35.04 7.00 11.31
N GLN A 390 -36.36 6.82 11.30
CA GLN A 390 -37.09 6.13 12.35
C GLN A 390 -37.59 4.79 11.82
N GLN A 391 -37.33 3.72 12.56
CA GLN A 391 -37.90 2.41 12.27
C GLN A 391 -39.36 2.34 12.74
N CYS A 392 -40.22 1.81 11.87
CA CYS A 392 -41.66 1.68 12.11
C CYS A 392 -42.11 0.24 11.80
N ASP A 393 -41.94 -0.68 12.75
CA ASP A 393 -42.33 -2.08 12.57
C ASP A 393 -43.85 -2.24 12.46
N LEU A 394 -44.30 -2.94 11.41
CA LEU A 394 -45.71 -3.28 11.22
C LEU A 394 -46.19 -4.27 12.28
N SER A 395 -47.35 -4.01 12.88
CA SER A 395 -47.89 -4.80 13.98
C SER A 395 -48.11 -6.27 13.61
N GLU A 396 -48.48 -6.51 12.36
CA GLU A 396 -48.75 -7.80 11.76
C GLU A 396 -47.48 -8.65 11.60
N LEU A 397 -46.32 -7.99 11.45
CA LEU A 397 -45.02 -8.63 11.21
C LEU A 397 -44.18 -8.82 12.49
N LYS A 398 -44.61 -8.29 13.65
CA LYS A 398 -43.88 -8.41 14.92
C LYS A 398 -43.59 -9.85 15.36
N LYS A 399 -44.39 -10.82 14.89
CA LYS A 399 -44.21 -12.24 15.24
C LYS A 399 -43.22 -12.96 14.32
N THR A 400 -42.79 -12.35 13.21
CA THR A 400 -42.01 -13.01 12.16
C THR A 400 -40.69 -13.53 12.69
N ASP A 401 -39.93 -12.73 13.44
CA ASP A 401 -38.64 -13.13 14.02
C ASP A 401 -38.77 -14.37 14.92
N ALA A 402 -39.78 -14.38 15.79
CA ALA A 402 -40.06 -15.51 16.67
C ALA A 402 -40.47 -16.77 15.89
N VAL A 403 -41.24 -16.61 14.81
CA VAL A 403 -41.63 -17.74 13.93
C VAL A 403 -40.41 -18.31 13.21
N VAL A 404 -39.54 -17.46 12.70
CA VAL A 404 -38.32 -17.88 11.99
C VAL A 404 -37.37 -18.60 12.93
N LEU A 405 -37.12 -18.06 14.13
CA LEU A 405 -36.34 -18.73 15.16
C LEU A 405 -36.93 -20.08 15.57
N ASN A 406 -38.26 -20.15 15.77
CA ASN A 406 -38.94 -21.41 16.08
C ASN A 406 -38.84 -22.45 14.96
N ASN A 407 -38.78 -22.01 13.70
CA ASN A 407 -38.55 -22.91 12.56
C ASN A 407 -37.09 -23.41 12.51
N LEU A 408 -36.13 -22.55 12.85
CA LEU A 408 -34.71 -22.93 12.95
C LEU A 408 -34.48 -23.96 14.06
N LEU A 409 -35.05 -23.72 15.25
CA LEU A 409 -34.92 -24.55 16.45
C LEU A 409 -35.72 -25.87 16.42
N LYS A 410 -36.28 -26.27 15.27
CA LYS A 410 -36.97 -27.56 15.16
C LYS A 410 -35.99 -28.72 15.38
N PRO A 411 -36.36 -29.77 16.12
CA PRO A 411 -35.47 -30.91 16.39
C PRO A 411 -34.90 -31.59 15.13
N LYS A 412 -35.63 -31.57 14.00
CA LYS A 412 -35.14 -32.09 12.72
C LYS A 412 -33.93 -31.33 12.15
N ASN A 413 -33.70 -30.10 12.61
CA ASN A 413 -32.53 -29.31 12.24
C ASN A 413 -31.36 -29.52 13.20
N GLU A 414 -31.54 -30.27 14.29
CA GLU A 414 -30.51 -30.52 15.31
C GLU A 414 -29.43 -31.48 14.77
N HIS A 415 -28.63 -30.94 13.87
CA HIS A 415 -27.51 -31.62 13.24
C HIS A 415 -26.42 -30.59 12.99
N TYR A 416 -25.24 -30.87 13.54
CA TYR A 416 -24.06 -30.03 13.47
C TYR A 416 -22.85 -30.89 13.16
N GLN A 417 -22.02 -30.42 12.22
CA GLN A 417 -20.78 -31.06 11.82
C GLN A 417 -19.66 -30.02 11.79
N ASP A 418 -18.56 -30.26 12.51
CA ASP A 418 -17.34 -29.50 12.40
C ASP A 418 -16.40 -30.12 11.37
N LEU A 419 -15.65 -29.24 10.70
CA LEU A 419 -14.68 -29.62 9.67
C LEU A 419 -13.26 -29.52 10.23
N PRO A 420 -12.34 -30.39 9.76
CA PRO A 420 -10.94 -30.31 10.15
C PRO A 420 -10.30 -28.99 9.70
N ILE A 421 -9.16 -28.66 10.32
CA ILE A 421 -8.37 -27.48 9.97
C ILE A 421 -7.97 -27.58 8.49
N SER A 422 -8.29 -26.54 7.72
CA SER A 422 -7.97 -26.43 6.29
C SER A 422 -8.58 -27.53 5.40
N ALA A 423 -9.79 -28.02 5.73
CA ALA A 423 -10.53 -28.96 4.88
C ALA A 423 -10.69 -28.43 3.44
N SER A 424 -10.39 -29.28 2.45
CA SER A 424 -10.63 -29.01 1.04
C SER A 424 -12.11 -29.11 0.69
N SER A 425 -12.54 -28.41 -0.36
CA SER A 425 -13.92 -28.53 -0.86
C SER A 425 -14.31 -29.98 -1.16
N GLU A 426 -13.38 -30.79 -1.65
CA GLU A 426 -13.65 -32.20 -1.96
C GLU A 426 -13.92 -33.04 -0.70
N GLU A 427 -13.15 -32.83 0.37
CA GLU A 427 -13.38 -33.51 1.65
C GLU A 427 -14.74 -33.13 2.26
N ILE A 428 -15.10 -31.84 2.19
CA ILE A 428 -16.40 -31.35 2.66
C ILE A 428 -17.54 -32.02 1.87
N LEU A 429 -17.44 -32.04 0.53
CA LEU A 429 -18.46 -32.66 -0.33
C LEU A 429 -18.60 -34.16 -0.06
N LYS A 430 -17.49 -34.89 0.15
CA LYS A 430 -17.52 -36.32 0.50
C LYS A 430 -18.31 -36.57 1.79
N GLN A 431 -18.13 -35.73 2.81
CA GLN A 431 -18.90 -35.83 4.05
C GLN A 431 -20.38 -35.47 3.86
N ILE A 432 -20.69 -34.45 3.06
CA ILE A 432 -22.08 -34.07 2.75
C ILE A 432 -22.82 -35.22 2.04
N VAL A 433 -22.18 -35.88 1.06
CA VAL A 433 -22.80 -36.94 0.27
C VAL A 433 -23.16 -38.18 1.10
N ILE A 434 -22.38 -38.51 2.13
CA ILE A 434 -22.63 -39.66 3.01
C ILE A 434 -23.60 -39.34 4.16
N THR A 435 -24.02 -38.08 4.31
CA THR A 435 -24.92 -37.66 5.39
C THR A 435 -26.36 -38.11 5.11
N GLU A 436 -27.00 -38.71 6.12
CA GLU A 436 -28.40 -39.14 6.07
C GLU A 436 -29.26 -38.34 7.08
N PRO A 437 -30.47 -37.87 6.71
CA PRO A 437 -31.05 -37.86 5.37
C PRO A 437 -30.25 -37.03 4.34
N MET A 438 -30.31 -37.46 3.08
CA MET A 438 -29.63 -36.84 1.93
C MET A 438 -29.76 -35.31 1.89
N ILE A 439 -28.62 -34.64 1.66
CA ILE A 439 -28.54 -33.18 1.46
C ILE A 439 -28.57 -32.89 -0.04
N GLN A 440 -29.46 -31.98 -0.45
CA GLN A 440 -29.66 -31.61 -1.86
C GLN A 440 -29.39 -30.13 -2.14
N VAL A 441 -29.27 -29.33 -1.09
CA VAL A 441 -28.99 -27.90 -1.17
C VAL A 441 -27.76 -27.58 -0.33
N ILE A 442 -26.83 -26.80 -0.85
CA ILE A 442 -25.75 -26.18 -0.08
C ILE A 442 -26.03 -24.68 -0.07
N LEU A 443 -26.18 -24.13 1.13
CA LEU A 443 -26.26 -22.71 1.43
C LEU A 443 -24.91 -22.27 1.99
N ASP A 444 -24.00 -21.88 1.10
CA ASP A 444 -22.62 -21.53 1.45
C ASP A 444 -22.48 -20.09 1.98
N VAL A 445 -23.28 -19.74 3.00
CA VAL A 445 -23.30 -18.40 3.60
C VAL A 445 -22.03 -18.10 4.42
N GLY A 446 -21.32 -19.13 4.88
CA GLY A 446 -20.05 -19.04 5.61
C GLY A 446 -18.78 -19.09 4.73
N ALA A 447 -18.94 -19.20 3.40
CA ALA A 447 -17.85 -19.31 2.44
C ALA A 447 -16.80 -20.38 2.82
N LEU A 448 -17.24 -21.64 2.99
CA LEU A 448 -16.35 -22.76 3.35
C LEU A 448 -15.65 -23.38 2.13
N PHE A 449 -16.25 -23.30 0.95
CA PHE A 449 -15.70 -23.92 -0.27
C PHE A 449 -14.66 -23.02 -0.97
N ILE A 450 -13.50 -22.76 -0.37
CA ILE A 450 -12.56 -21.71 -0.83
C ILE A 450 -11.69 -22.07 -2.05
N ASP A 451 -11.49 -23.35 -2.35
CA ASP A 451 -10.54 -23.88 -3.36
C ASP A 451 -11.19 -24.20 -4.72
N GLY A 452 -12.35 -23.62 -5.05
CA GLY A 452 -12.97 -23.74 -6.36
C GLY A 452 -14.04 -22.68 -6.63
N ASN A 453 -14.37 -22.44 -7.89
CA ASN A 453 -15.52 -21.61 -8.27
C ASN A 453 -16.84 -22.41 -8.22
N ASN A 454 -17.99 -21.71 -8.26
CA ASN A 454 -19.31 -22.33 -8.12
C ASN A 454 -19.53 -23.52 -9.07
N ARG A 455 -19.09 -23.39 -10.33
CA ARG A 455 -19.18 -24.46 -11.33
C ARG A 455 -18.37 -25.68 -10.91
N GLN A 456 -17.12 -25.49 -10.49
CA GLN A 456 -16.24 -26.57 -10.06
C GLN A 456 -16.79 -27.30 -8.84
N ILE A 457 -17.33 -26.56 -7.86
CA ILE A 457 -17.95 -27.16 -6.67
C ILE A 457 -19.18 -27.98 -7.05
N ALA A 458 -20.07 -27.42 -7.88
CA ALA A 458 -21.28 -28.09 -8.33
C ALA A 458 -20.99 -29.37 -9.15
N ILE A 459 -20.00 -29.34 -10.04
CA ILE A 459 -19.58 -30.52 -10.82
C ILE A 459 -19.01 -31.59 -9.90
N LYS A 460 -18.07 -31.24 -9.01
CA LYS A 460 -17.49 -32.19 -8.06
C LYS A 460 -18.57 -32.83 -7.19
N TRP A 461 -19.56 -32.05 -6.75
CA TRP A 461 -20.66 -32.56 -5.94
C TRP A 461 -21.56 -33.52 -6.75
N LEU A 462 -21.84 -33.18 -8.00
CA LEU A 462 -22.54 -34.06 -8.92
C LEU A 462 -21.80 -35.38 -9.07
N ASP A 463 -20.50 -35.36 -9.40
CA ASP A 463 -19.67 -36.56 -9.60
C ASP A 463 -19.67 -37.50 -8.39
N LEU A 464 -19.63 -36.94 -7.17
CA LEU A 464 -19.67 -37.72 -5.93
C LEU A 464 -21.07 -38.29 -5.61
N SER A 465 -22.14 -37.71 -6.17
CA SER A 465 -23.53 -38.08 -5.85
C SER A 465 -24.05 -39.31 -6.62
N ASN A 466 -25.06 -39.98 -6.07
CA ASN A 466 -25.66 -41.20 -6.64
C ASN A 466 -26.32 -40.94 -8.00
N THR A 467 -25.82 -41.61 -9.05
CA THR A 467 -26.26 -41.49 -10.45
C THR A 467 -27.71 -41.93 -10.71
N ASN A 468 -28.28 -42.78 -9.85
CA ASN A 468 -29.68 -43.22 -10.01
C ASN A 468 -30.68 -42.19 -9.48
N ARG A 469 -30.25 -41.31 -8.56
CA ARG A 469 -31.09 -40.32 -7.89
C ARG A 469 -30.91 -38.91 -8.44
N ILE A 470 -29.68 -38.54 -8.80
CA ILE A 470 -29.30 -37.18 -9.18
C ILE A 470 -28.73 -37.16 -10.59
N ASP A 471 -29.33 -36.33 -11.43
CA ASP A 471 -28.92 -36.12 -12.83
C ASP A 471 -28.23 -34.77 -13.04
N TYR A 472 -28.52 -33.78 -12.19
CA TYR A 472 -28.18 -32.37 -12.45
C TYR A 472 -27.59 -31.67 -11.22
N ALA A 473 -26.69 -30.72 -11.45
CA ALA A 473 -26.25 -29.75 -10.45
C ALA A 473 -26.47 -28.31 -10.93
N VAL A 474 -27.16 -27.53 -10.10
CA VAL A 474 -27.56 -26.14 -10.37
C VAL A 474 -26.64 -25.21 -9.57
N TYR A 475 -26.15 -24.18 -10.23
CA TYR A 475 -25.22 -23.20 -9.64
C TYR A 475 -25.34 -21.84 -10.34
N PHE A 476 -24.77 -20.82 -9.72
CA PHE A 476 -24.69 -19.47 -10.29
C PHE A 476 -23.35 -19.21 -10.97
N GLN A 477 -23.39 -18.54 -12.13
CA GLN A 477 -22.22 -18.03 -12.81
C GLN A 477 -22.57 -16.69 -13.48
N MET A 478 -21.87 -15.62 -13.09
CA MET A 478 -22.15 -14.24 -13.53
C MET A 478 -23.62 -13.85 -13.28
N ASP A 479 -24.10 -14.09 -12.06
CA ASP A 479 -25.48 -13.83 -11.60
C ASP A 479 -26.61 -14.54 -12.39
N ALA A 480 -26.25 -15.45 -13.29
CA ALA A 480 -27.18 -16.29 -14.03
C ALA A 480 -27.17 -17.73 -13.51
N ILE A 481 -28.35 -18.37 -13.57
CA ILE A 481 -28.54 -19.75 -13.09
C ILE A 481 -28.21 -20.73 -14.21
N PHE A 482 -27.21 -21.57 -13.97
CA PHE A 482 -26.79 -22.65 -14.86
C PHE A 482 -27.05 -24.02 -14.24
N VAL A 483 -27.17 -25.01 -15.12
CA VAL A 483 -27.19 -26.42 -14.76
C VAL A 483 -26.07 -27.17 -15.48
N CYS A 484 -25.46 -28.12 -14.80
CA CYS A 484 -24.58 -29.14 -15.36
C CYS A 484 -25.26 -30.50 -15.29
N ASP A 485 -25.22 -31.28 -16.38
CA ASP A 485 -25.64 -32.68 -16.40
C ASP A 485 -24.45 -33.65 -16.21
N ARG A 486 -24.74 -34.95 -16.23
CA ARG A 486 -23.74 -36.04 -16.12
C ARG A 486 -22.84 -36.18 -17.35
N GLN A 487 -23.16 -35.50 -18.45
CA GLN A 487 -22.36 -35.44 -19.68
C GLN A 487 -21.50 -34.17 -19.73
N TYR A 488 -21.41 -33.43 -18.61
CA TYR A 488 -20.69 -32.16 -18.47
C TYR A 488 -21.19 -31.08 -19.44
N GLN A 489 -22.45 -31.18 -19.89
CA GLN A 489 -23.09 -30.14 -20.68
C GLN A 489 -23.68 -29.07 -19.77
N HIS A 490 -23.59 -27.83 -20.23
CA HIS A 490 -24.00 -26.64 -19.47
C HIS A 490 -25.13 -25.92 -20.17
N HIS A 491 -26.23 -25.71 -19.45
CA HIS A 491 -27.42 -25.07 -19.99
C HIS A 491 -27.95 -24.00 -19.02
N ALA A 492 -28.68 -23.03 -19.56
CA ALA A 492 -29.48 -22.12 -18.74
C ALA A 492 -30.57 -22.93 -18.02
N PHE A 493 -30.73 -22.71 -16.73
CA PHE A 493 -31.63 -23.51 -15.89
C PHE A 493 -33.08 -23.45 -16.40
N SER A 494 -33.57 -22.25 -16.73
CA SER A 494 -34.95 -21.99 -17.19
C SER A 494 -35.36 -22.76 -18.45
N THR A 495 -34.41 -23.14 -19.29
CA THR A 495 -34.66 -23.87 -20.56
C THR A 495 -34.31 -25.35 -20.50
N SER A 496 -33.78 -25.82 -19.35
CA SER A 496 -33.32 -27.20 -19.20
C SER A 496 -34.40 -28.08 -18.55
N PRO A 497 -34.37 -29.41 -18.79
CA PRO A 497 -35.27 -30.35 -18.11
C PRO A 497 -35.15 -30.34 -16.58
N ALA A 498 -34.04 -29.82 -16.03
CA ALA A 498 -33.81 -29.70 -14.61
C ALA A 498 -34.82 -28.77 -13.92
N SER A 499 -35.33 -27.75 -14.62
CA SER A 499 -36.33 -26.80 -14.08
C SER A 499 -37.66 -27.47 -13.72
N GLU A 500 -38.00 -28.57 -14.38
CA GLU A 500 -39.22 -29.36 -14.14
C GLU A 500 -38.96 -30.59 -13.25
N ARG A 501 -37.69 -30.99 -13.08
CA ARG A 501 -37.26 -32.20 -12.34
C ARG A 501 -36.36 -31.85 -11.16
N LEU A 502 -36.82 -30.90 -10.34
CA LEU A 502 -36.06 -30.39 -9.18
C LEU A 502 -35.66 -31.49 -8.18
N ASP A 503 -36.43 -32.58 -8.10
CA ASP A 503 -36.17 -33.74 -7.25
C ASP A 503 -34.88 -34.49 -7.62
N ARG A 504 -34.38 -34.32 -8.86
CA ARG A 504 -33.14 -34.92 -9.37
C ARG A 504 -31.98 -33.94 -9.48
N CYS A 505 -32.12 -32.78 -8.84
CA CYS A 505 -31.16 -31.69 -8.89
C CYS A 505 -30.47 -31.48 -7.52
N LEU A 506 -29.19 -31.15 -7.57
CA LEU A 506 -28.44 -30.54 -6.47
C LEU A 506 -28.37 -29.03 -6.68
N PHE A 507 -28.38 -28.24 -5.60
CA PHE A 507 -28.33 -26.78 -5.68
C PHE A 507 -27.18 -26.24 -4.83
N TYR A 508 -26.19 -25.65 -5.47
CA TYR A 508 -25.11 -24.94 -4.80
C TYR A 508 -25.36 -23.43 -4.87
N LEU A 509 -25.63 -22.82 -3.71
CA LEU A 509 -25.84 -21.39 -3.55
C LEU A 509 -24.68 -20.81 -2.75
N ASP A 510 -23.90 -19.92 -3.36
CA ASP A 510 -22.80 -19.23 -2.69
C ASP A 510 -23.29 -18.11 -1.74
N GLU A 511 -22.35 -17.45 -1.09
CA GLU A 511 -22.62 -16.37 -0.12
C GLU A 511 -23.52 -15.25 -0.67
N ILE A 512 -23.38 -14.85 -1.94
CA ILE A 512 -24.19 -13.79 -2.55
C ILE A 512 -25.57 -14.30 -2.92
N HIS A 513 -25.63 -15.47 -3.56
CA HIS A 513 -26.86 -16.02 -4.11
C HIS A 513 -27.74 -16.72 -3.06
N THR A 514 -27.28 -16.79 -1.80
CA THR A 514 -28.12 -17.08 -0.63
C THR A 514 -29.07 -15.92 -0.27
N ARG A 515 -28.92 -14.75 -0.91
CA ARG A 515 -29.83 -13.60 -0.85
C ARG A 515 -30.49 -13.38 -2.22
N GLY A 516 -31.70 -12.80 -2.25
CA GLY A 516 -32.41 -12.45 -3.49
C GLY A 516 -32.94 -13.60 -4.36
N THR A 517 -32.41 -14.82 -4.23
CA THR A 517 -32.79 -15.98 -5.07
C THR A 517 -34.01 -16.73 -4.53
N ASP A 518 -34.88 -17.24 -5.41
CA ASP A 518 -36.05 -18.05 -5.01
C ASP A 518 -36.18 -19.34 -5.84
N PHE A 519 -36.16 -20.49 -5.16
CA PHE A 519 -36.39 -21.81 -5.76
C PHE A 519 -37.57 -22.51 -5.07
N LYS A 520 -38.41 -23.16 -5.87
CA LYS A 520 -39.55 -23.95 -5.38
C LYS A 520 -39.11 -25.37 -5.01
N PHE A 521 -38.22 -25.50 -4.02
CA PHE A 521 -37.70 -26.81 -3.62
C PHE A 521 -38.82 -27.82 -3.27
N PRO A 522 -38.72 -29.09 -3.73
CA PRO A 522 -39.64 -30.15 -3.35
C PRO A 522 -39.72 -30.37 -1.83
N ASN A 523 -40.75 -31.11 -1.38
CA ASN A 523 -40.90 -31.43 0.04
C ASN A 523 -39.77 -32.37 0.51
N GLU A 524 -39.47 -32.32 1.80
CA GLU A 524 -38.42 -33.07 2.51
C GLU A 524 -36.98 -32.76 2.08
N PHE A 525 -36.76 -31.71 1.29
CA PHE A 525 -35.42 -31.23 0.96
C PHE A 525 -34.64 -30.79 2.20
N ARG A 526 -33.35 -31.16 2.24
CA ARG A 526 -32.42 -30.77 3.30
C ARG A 526 -31.27 -29.92 2.75
N ALA A 527 -30.92 -28.87 3.49
CA ALA A 527 -29.81 -27.99 3.16
C ALA A 527 -28.63 -28.11 4.15
N ALA A 528 -27.41 -28.16 3.64
CA ALA A 528 -26.20 -27.86 4.40
C ALA A 528 -26.01 -26.35 4.47
N VAL A 529 -26.01 -25.78 5.67
CA VAL A 529 -25.77 -24.36 5.93
C VAL A 529 -24.36 -24.21 6.45
N THR A 530 -23.52 -23.47 5.73
CA THR A 530 -22.14 -23.27 6.15
C THR A 530 -22.00 -22.09 7.12
N LEU A 531 -21.17 -22.25 8.15
CA LEU A 531 -20.91 -21.26 9.19
C LEU A 531 -19.47 -20.76 9.04
N GLY A 532 -19.33 -19.45 8.83
CA GLY A 532 -18.05 -18.77 8.64
C GLY A 532 -17.83 -17.67 9.67
N ASN A 533 -16.56 -17.35 9.96
CA ASN A 533 -16.22 -16.32 10.94
C ASN A 533 -16.91 -14.97 10.62
N GLY A 534 -17.51 -14.35 11.64
CA GLY A 534 -18.24 -13.08 11.52
C GLY A 534 -19.64 -13.19 10.92
N LEU A 535 -20.19 -14.40 10.71
CA LEU A 535 -21.56 -14.58 10.24
C LEU A 535 -22.55 -14.04 11.29
N THR A 536 -23.36 -13.07 10.88
CA THR A 536 -24.38 -12.44 11.73
C THR A 536 -25.72 -13.17 11.63
N LYS A 537 -26.61 -12.91 12.59
CA LYS A 537 -27.95 -13.51 12.63
C LYS A 537 -28.70 -13.30 11.31
N ASP A 538 -28.83 -12.07 10.85
CA ASP A 538 -29.64 -11.78 9.66
C ASP A 538 -29.15 -12.50 8.41
N ARG A 539 -27.82 -12.56 8.21
CA ARG A 539 -27.21 -13.30 7.10
C ARG A 539 -27.55 -14.79 7.17
N LEU A 540 -27.38 -15.40 8.34
CA LEU A 540 -27.73 -16.80 8.56
C LEU A 540 -29.23 -17.04 8.28
N VAL A 541 -30.09 -16.22 8.87
CA VAL A 541 -31.55 -16.34 8.77
C VAL A 541 -32.01 -16.19 7.33
N GLN A 542 -31.54 -15.16 6.61
CA GLN A 542 -31.90 -14.91 5.21
C GLN A 542 -31.52 -16.10 4.30
N ALA A 543 -30.33 -16.68 4.53
CA ALA A 543 -29.86 -17.86 3.81
C ALA A 543 -30.73 -19.08 4.12
N CYS A 544 -30.97 -19.39 5.40
CA CYS A 544 -31.84 -20.49 5.82
C CYS A 544 -33.26 -20.37 5.25
N MET A 545 -33.79 -19.14 5.18
CA MET A 545 -35.14 -18.87 4.64
C MET A 545 -35.25 -19.03 3.12
N ARG A 546 -34.15 -19.30 2.40
CA ARG A 546 -34.24 -19.82 1.00
C ARG A 546 -34.96 -21.16 0.94
N MET A 547 -34.91 -21.94 2.02
CA MET A 547 -35.75 -23.11 2.23
C MET A 547 -37.17 -22.67 2.61
N ARG A 548 -37.97 -22.22 1.63
CA ARG A 548 -39.27 -21.55 1.87
C ARG A 548 -40.29 -22.34 2.70
N LYS A 549 -40.16 -23.68 2.82
CA LYS A 549 -41.00 -24.54 3.67
C LYS A 549 -40.27 -24.99 4.95
N LEU A 550 -39.28 -24.23 5.41
CA LEU A 550 -38.52 -24.49 6.64
C LEU A 550 -39.44 -24.65 7.85
N GLY A 551 -39.18 -25.68 8.66
CA GLY A 551 -39.96 -26.01 9.85
C GLY A 551 -41.25 -26.79 9.58
N LYS A 552 -41.58 -27.04 8.30
CA LYS A 552 -42.71 -27.90 7.87
C LYS A 552 -42.25 -29.07 7.01
N HIS A 553 -41.61 -28.77 5.88
CA HIS A 553 -41.18 -29.76 4.89
C HIS A 553 -39.72 -29.58 4.47
N HIS A 554 -39.05 -28.51 4.86
CA HIS A 554 -37.63 -28.32 4.60
C HIS A 554 -36.85 -28.30 5.90
N TRP A 555 -35.64 -28.82 5.86
CA TRP A 555 -34.79 -29.05 7.03
C TRP A 555 -33.35 -28.61 6.77
N LEU A 556 -32.60 -28.39 7.85
CA LEU A 556 -31.25 -27.86 7.81
C LEU A 556 -30.26 -28.83 8.47
N SER A 557 -28.99 -28.58 8.20
CA SER A 557 -27.81 -29.24 8.72
C SER A 557 -26.71 -28.18 8.79
N PHE A 558 -26.11 -27.92 9.94
CA PHE A 558 -25.13 -26.85 10.10
C PHE A 558 -23.70 -27.38 10.03
N TRP A 559 -22.85 -26.69 9.28
CA TRP A 559 -21.46 -27.11 9.02
C TRP A 559 -20.53 -25.95 9.31
N SER A 560 -19.47 -26.15 10.09
CA SER A 560 -18.55 -25.05 10.42
C SER A 560 -17.09 -25.38 10.15
N SER A 561 -16.28 -24.36 9.87
CA SER A 561 -14.83 -24.50 9.98
C SER A 561 -14.40 -24.79 11.42
N SER A 562 -13.19 -25.33 11.59
CA SER A 562 -12.56 -25.49 12.89
C SER A 562 -12.46 -24.16 13.68
N GLU A 563 -12.20 -23.04 12.99
CA GLU A 563 -12.20 -21.68 13.59
C GLU A 563 -13.55 -21.34 14.24
N VAL A 564 -14.65 -21.56 13.52
CA VAL A 564 -16.00 -21.25 14.04
C VAL A 564 -16.41 -22.23 15.13
N HIS A 565 -16.07 -23.51 14.99
CA HIS A 565 -16.29 -24.52 16.02
C HIS A 565 -15.67 -24.08 17.36
N HIS A 566 -14.41 -23.65 17.33
CA HIS A 566 -13.70 -23.17 18.51
C HIS A 566 -14.36 -21.93 19.14
N GLN A 567 -14.79 -20.96 18.33
CA GLN A 567 -15.51 -19.78 18.82
C GLN A 567 -16.81 -20.16 19.55
N ILE A 568 -17.60 -21.07 18.99
CA ILE A 568 -18.83 -21.56 19.62
C ILE A 568 -18.52 -22.27 20.95
N GLN A 569 -17.48 -23.11 20.98
CA GLN A 569 -17.05 -23.79 22.21
C GLN A 569 -16.62 -22.82 23.31
N ILE A 570 -15.87 -21.77 22.98
CA ILE A 570 -15.47 -20.73 23.94
C ILE A 570 -16.71 -20.07 24.54
N LEU A 571 -17.64 -19.61 23.70
CA LEU A 571 -18.87 -18.95 24.16
C LEU A 571 -19.70 -19.87 25.05
N LYS A 572 -19.78 -21.16 24.71
CA LYS A 572 -20.46 -22.17 25.51
C LYS A 572 -19.84 -22.28 26.90
N LYS A 573 -18.51 -22.44 26.99
CA LYS A 573 -17.76 -22.56 28.26
C LYS A 573 -17.91 -21.33 29.15
N THR A 574 -17.84 -20.12 28.57
CA THR A 574 -18.01 -18.87 29.30
C THR A 574 -19.40 -18.74 29.91
N SER A 575 -20.44 -19.21 29.20
CA SER A 575 -21.82 -19.16 29.70
C SER A 575 -22.11 -20.15 30.84
N THR A 576 -21.35 -21.24 30.93
CA THR A 576 -21.52 -22.29 31.97
C THR A 576 -20.75 -22.02 33.26
N LEU A 577 -19.82 -21.06 33.29
CA LEU A 577 -19.06 -20.70 34.50
C LEU A 577 -19.94 -20.19 35.66
N TYR A 578 -21.19 -19.81 35.38
CA TYR A 578 -22.18 -19.40 36.39
C TYR A 578 -23.16 -20.51 36.82
N LYS A 579 -22.99 -21.75 36.32
CA LYS A 579 -23.79 -22.91 36.72
C LYS A 579 -22.85 -23.97 37.32
N GLU A 580 -23.08 -24.35 38.57
CA GLU A 580 -22.27 -25.31 39.30
C GLU A 580 -22.15 -26.65 38.56
N LYS A 581 -20.90 -27.13 38.40
CA LYS A 581 -20.47 -28.55 38.33
C LYS A 581 -21.32 -29.57 37.53
N GLU A 582 -22.03 -29.17 36.48
CA GLU A 582 -22.49 -30.13 35.47
C GLU A 582 -21.38 -30.40 34.46
N THR A 583 -21.17 -31.67 34.14
CA THR A 583 -20.28 -32.11 33.05
C THR A 583 -20.68 -31.40 31.77
N VAL A 584 -19.85 -30.48 31.28
CA VAL A 584 -20.10 -29.74 30.04
C VAL A 584 -20.18 -30.77 28.91
N ASN A 585 -21.36 -30.93 28.32
CA ASN A 585 -21.53 -31.73 27.12
C ASN A 585 -20.77 -31.03 25.98
N ASP A 586 -19.80 -31.71 25.37
CA ASP A 586 -18.99 -31.17 24.28
C ASP A 586 -19.78 -31.02 22.96
N HIS A 587 -20.98 -31.60 22.86
CA HIS A 587 -21.83 -31.48 21.67
C HIS A 587 -22.36 -30.06 21.47
N ILE A 588 -22.13 -29.45 20.31
CA ILE A 588 -22.69 -28.13 19.94
C ILE A 588 -24.16 -28.28 19.55
N SER A 589 -25.04 -27.52 20.21
CA SER A 589 -26.46 -27.47 19.89
C SER A 589 -26.81 -26.32 18.96
N LEU A 590 -28.01 -26.34 18.38
CA LEU A 590 -28.55 -25.19 17.63
C LEU A 590 -28.61 -23.90 18.45
N THR A 591 -28.85 -24.02 19.75
CA THR A 591 -28.90 -22.86 20.65
C THR A 591 -27.53 -22.22 20.79
N ASP A 592 -26.46 -23.03 20.78
CA ASP A 592 -25.08 -22.54 20.84
C ASP A 592 -24.71 -21.80 19.54
N ILE A 593 -25.11 -22.34 18.38
CA ILE A 593 -24.92 -21.70 17.06
C ILE A 593 -25.65 -20.35 17.01
N LEU A 594 -26.92 -20.32 17.43
CA LEU A 594 -27.71 -19.10 17.46
C LEU A 594 -27.07 -18.06 18.38
N ARG A 595 -26.67 -18.45 19.59
CA ARG A 595 -25.97 -17.53 20.50
C ARG A 595 -24.73 -16.92 19.85
N TRP A 596 -23.92 -17.73 19.17
CA TRP A 596 -22.73 -17.25 18.46
C TRP A 596 -23.05 -16.24 17.36
N VAL A 597 -24.07 -16.46 16.51
CA VAL A 597 -24.42 -15.44 15.50
C VAL A 597 -25.02 -14.17 16.10
N TYR A 598 -25.68 -14.24 17.26
CA TYR A 598 -26.14 -13.06 17.98
C TYR A 598 -24.98 -12.24 18.57
N GLU A 599 -23.99 -12.91 19.18
CA GLU A 599 -22.75 -12.26 19.63
C GLU A 599 -22.02 -11.59 18.45
N ASN A 600 -21.95 -12.26 17.30
CA ASN A 600 -21.40 -11.67 16.08
C ASN A 600 -22.20 -10.45 15.60
N THR A 601 -23.54 -10.50 15.63
CA THR A 601 -24.40 -9.35 15.31
C THR A 601 -24.10 -8.18 16.26
N GLN A 602 -24.04 -8.42 17.57
CA GLN A 602 -23.73 -7.38 18.55
C GLN A 602 -22.35 -6.76 18.29
N GLN A 603 -21.34 -7.60 18.06
CA GLN A 603 -19.99 -7.17 17.74
C GLN A 603 -19.95 -6.33 16.45
N ALA A 604 -20.63 -6.77 15.39
CA ALA A 604 -20.72 -6.03 14.14
C ALA A 604 -21.42 -4.67 14.31
N THR A 605 -22.47 -4.61 15.13
CA THR A 605 -23.16 -3.35 15.46
C THR A 605 -22.25 -2.42 16.26
N TRP A 606 -21.49 -2.92 17.23
CA TRP A 606 -20.52 -2.12 17.97
C TRP A 606 -19.40 -1.57 17.09
N ASP A 607 -18.85 -2.39 16.21
CA ASP A 607 -17.83 -1.94 15.25
C ASP A 607 -18.44 -0.89 14.29
N GLY A 608 -19.69 -1.09 13.86
CA GLY A 608 -20.45 -0.14 13.04
C GLY A 608 -20.73 1.21 13.72
N LEU A 609 -20.97 1.25 15.03
CA LEU A 609 -21.24 2.50 15.77
C LEU A 609 -20.07 3.48 15.70
N HIS A 610 -18.83 2.97 15.64
CA HIS A 610 -17.66 3.82 15.46
C HIS A 610 -17.67 4.51 14.09
N HIS A 611 -17.86 3.76 13.00
CA HIS A 611 -17.98 4.33 11.65
C HIS A 611 -19.15 5.31 11.55
N TRP A 612 -20.32 4.91 12.07
CA TRP A 612 -21.53 5.72 12.10
C TRP A 612 -21.29 7.07 12.78
N ALA A 613 -20.67 7.09 13.96
CA ALA A 613 -20.41 8.31 14.72
C ALA A 613 -19.41 9.22 14.00
N ILE A 614 -18.34 8.67 13.43
CA ILE A 614 -17.33 9.48 12.72
C ILE A 614 -17.89 10.07 11.43
N GLN A 615 -18.67 9.29 10.66
CA GLN A 615 -19.37 9.81 9.47
C GLN A 615 -20.32 10.96 9.80
N SER A 616 -20.93 10.95 11.00
CA SER A 616 -21.78 12.05 11.44
C SER A 616 -21.01 13.38 11.56
N LEU A 617 -19.71 13.37 11.87
CA LEU A 617 -18.90 14.60 11.98
C LEU A 617 -18.70 15.24 10.60
N SER A 618 -18.31 14.44 9.61
CA SER A 618 -18.18 14.86 8.20
C SER A 618 -19.50 15.42 7.66
N PHE A 619 -20.61 14.76 7.98
CA PHE A 619 -21.94 15.23 7.63
C PHE A 619 -22.31 16.57 8.29
N GLN A 620 -22.06 16.71 9.59
CA GLN A 620 -22.32 17.94 10.35
C GLN A 620 -21.50 19.13 9.83
N GLN A 621 -20.24 18.89 9.45
CA GLN A 621 -19.39 19.90 8.82
C GLN A 621 -20.00 20.41 7.50
N LYS A 622 -20.42 19.49 6.62
CA LYS A 622 -21.07 19.86 5.35
C LYS A 622 -22.38 20.60 5.58
N ILE A 623 -23.24 20.13 6.47
CA ILE A 623 -24.48 20.84 6.81
C ILE A 623 -24.20 22.26 7.26
N SER A 624 -23.20 22.45 8.13
CA SER A 624 -22.80 23.77 8.60
C SER A 624 -22.36 24.68 7.44
N ALA A 625 -21.64 24.12 6.46
CA ALA A 625 -21.27 24.84 5.23
C ALA A 625 -22.50 25.27 4.40
N PHE A 626 -23.50 24.40 4.23
CA PHE A 626 -24.76 24.74 3.55
C PHE A 626 -25.60 25.79 4.33
N TRP A 627 -25.56 25.76 5.66
CA TRP A 627 -26.28 26.73 6.49
C TRP A 627 -25.67 28.13 6.38
N ASN A 628 -24.33 28.22 6.33
CA ASN A 628 -23.62 29.50 6.16
C ASN A 628 -23.99 30.24 4.87
N ILE A 629 -24.50 29.53 3.85
CA ILE A 629 -24.97 30.13 2.59
C ILE A 629 -26.49 30.30 2.53
N ASN A 630 -27.20 30.13 3.65
CA ASN A 630 -28.67 30.22 3.73
C ASN A 630 -29.39 29.35 2.69
N TRP A 631 -28.85 28.16 2.45
CA TRP A 631 -29.31 27.22 1.42
C TRP A 631 -30.83 26.99 1.38
N LYS A 632 -31.46 26.93 2.55
CA LYS A 632 -32.90 26.63 2.69
C LYS A 632 -33.82 27.77 2.24
N ASN A 633 -33.32 29.00 2.10
CA ASN A 633 -34.14 30.13 1.69
C ASN A 633 -34.35 30.09 0.17
N ASP A 634 -35.60 29.92 -0.26
CA ASP A 634 -35.96 29.81 -1.68
C ASP A 634 -35.62 31.09 -2.49
N GLN A 635 -35.56 32.25 -1.81
CA GLN A 635 -35.18 33.55 -2.39
C GLN A 635 -33.66 33.84 -2.36
N GLN A 636 -32.86 32.92 -1.81
CA GLN A 636 -31.42 33.12 -1.69
C GLN A 636 -30.74 33.16 -3.06
N ILE A 637 -29.91 34.18 -3.28
CA ILE A 637 -29.02 34.29 -4.43
C ILE A 637 -27.64 33.80 -4.01
N PHE A 638 -27.08 32.84 -4.75
CA PHE A 638 -25.77 32.25 -4.45
C PHE A 638 -24.65 33.02 -5.16
N THR A 639 -23.99 33.93 -4.43
CA THR A 639 -22.84 34.70 -4.96
C THR A 639 -21.61 33.80 -5.13
N ASN A 640 -20.65 34.20 -5.97
CA ASN A 640 -19.40 33.45 -6.16
C ASN A 640 -18.65 33.24 -4.83
N ILE A 641 -18.62 34.26 -3.96
CA ILE A 641 -17.98 34.20 -2.64
C ILE A 641 -18.66 33.12 -1.76
N MET A 642 -19.99 33.04 -1.81
CA MET A 642 -20.72 32.01 -1.06
C MET A 642 -20.39 30.60 -1.57
N MET A 643 -20.30 30.42 -2.89
CA MET A 643 -19.95 29.13 -3.51
C MET A 643 -18.51 28.73 -3.17
N GLU A 644 -17.57 29.66 -3.19
CA GLU A 644 -16.18 29.42 -2.79
C GLU A 644 -16.08 29.04 -1.31
N ASN A 645 -16.83 29.71 -0.43
CA ASN A 645 -16.88 29.39 1.00
C ASN A 645 -17.52 28.03 1.26
N LEU A 646 -18.60 27.67 0.54
CA LEU A 646 -19.22 26.34 0.60
C LEU A 646 -18.19 25.25 0.29
N ALA A 647 -17.45 25.43 -0.80
CA ALA A 647 -16.40 24.49 -1.21
C ALA A 647 -15.31 24.36 -0.14
N LYS A 648 -14.73 25.47 0.31
CA LYS A 648 -13.66 25.47 1.33
C LYS A 648 -14.09 24.83 2.65
N ALA A 649 -15.30 25.11 3.12
CA ALA A 649 -15.80 24.58 4.39
C ALA A 649 -16.17 23.09 4.30
N SER A 650 -16.39 22.55 3.11
CA SER A 650 -16.74 21.14 2.88
C SER A 650 -15.53 20.22 2.66
N LEU A 651 -14.32 20.79 2.52
CA LEU A 651 -13.10 20.00 2.33
C LEU A 651 -12.59 19.42 3.65
N GLU A 652 -12.17 18.16 3.60
CA GLU A 652 -11.46 17.48 4.68
C GLU A 652 -10.01 17.19 4.27
N ALA A 653 -9.09 17.16 5.23
CA ALA A 653 -7.72 16.73 4.96
C ALA A 653 -7.69 15.20 4.73
N GLU A 654 -6.99 14.76 3.67
CA GLU A 654 -6.84 13.33 3.35
C GLU A 654 -5.42 12.81 3.64
N ILE A 655 -4.40 13.68 3.67
CA ILE A 655 -3.01 13.25 3.93
C ILE A 655 -2.89 12.65 5.33
N LEU A 656 -2.40 11.42 5.38
CA LEU A 656 -2.09 10.69 6.59
C LEU A 656 -0.58 10.45 6.68
N ASP A 657 0.14 11.36 7.34
CA ASP A 657 1.57 11.22 7.59
C ASP A 657 1.85 10.33 8.81
N LEU A 658 3.03 9.70 8.83
CA LEU A 658 3.40 8.71 9.84
C LEU A 658 3.41 9.30 11.26
N LYS A 659 3.76 10.58 11.40
CA LYS A 659 3.82 11.23 12.70
C LYS A 659 2.42 11.53 13.23
N THR A 660 1.50 11.97 12.39
CA THR A 660 0.08 12.15 12.75
C THR A 660 -0.56 10.80 13.11
N MET A 661 -0.27 9.75 12.33
CA MET A 661 -0.80 8.41 12.61
C MET A 661 -0.19 7.77 13.85
N TYR A 662 1.13 7.79 14.05
CA TYR A 662 1.80 6.95 15.04
C TYR A 662 2.70 7.70 16.03
N GLY A 663 2.82 9.02 15.92
CA GLY A 663 3.72 9.83 16.77
C GLY A 663 3.09 10.25 18.09
N HIS A 664 1.76 10.32 18.16
CA HIS A 664 1.03 10.74 19.35
C HIS A 664 0.74 9.56 20.28
N LYS A 665 0.57 9.86 21.57
CA LYS A 665 0.11 8.86 22.54
C LYS A 665 -1.28 8.39 22.14
N LYS A 666 -1.46 7.08 22.06
CA LYS A 666 -2.77 6.48 21.88
C LYS A 666 -3.10 5.60 23.07
N THR A 667 -4.30 5.78 23.58
CA THR A 667 -4.87 4.99 24.65
C THR A 667 -6.12 4.31 24.13
N PHE A 668 -6.47 3.17 24.71
CA PHE A 668 -7.77 2.56 24.48
C PHE A 668 -8.85 3.47 25.07
N GLN A 669 -9.80 3.88 24.23
CA GLN A 669 -10.90 4.76 24.60
C GLN A 669 -12.22 4.20 24.08
N THR A 670 -13.31 4.53 24.76
CA THR A 670 -14.65 4.19 24.28
C THR A 670 -14.97 4.97 23.00
N VAL A 671 -15.88 4.44 22.18
CA VAL A 671 -16.34 5.11 20.95
C VAL A 671 -16.86 6.53 21.24
N TYR A 672 -17.58 6.68 22.36
CA TYR A 672 -18.09 7.98 22.82
C TYR A 672 -16.97 8.99 23.10
N GLU A 673 -15.91 8.60 23.80
CA GLU A 673 -14.78 9.48 24.10
C GLU A 673 -14.04 9.90 22.82
N ILE A 674 -13.84 8.96 21.91
CA ILE A 674 -13.21 9.23 20.60
C ILE A 674 -14.04 10.23 19.80
N TYR A 675 -15.34 10.00 19.69
CA TYR A 675 -16.27 10.89 19.00
C TYR A 675 -16.30 12.28 19.65
N SER A 676 -16.44 12.35 20.98
CA SER A 676 -16.54 13.60 21.73
C SER A 676 -15.27 14.44 21.59
N ALA A 677 -14.10 13.82 21.69
CA ALA A 677 -12.83 14.50 21.47
C ALA A 677 -12.75 15.10 20.07
N ARG A 678 -13.13 14.34 19.03
CA ARG A 678 -13.12 14.84 17.64
C ARG A 678 -14.15 15.94 17.41
N TYR A 679 -15.34 15.82 18.00
CA TYR A 679 -16.38 16.84 17.91
C TYR A 679 -15.91 18.19 18.46
N GLN A 680 -15.19 18.21 19.59
CA GLN A 680 -14.65 19.44 20.19
C GLN A 680 -13.71 20.21 19.25
N TYR A 681 -13.00 19.52 18.35
CA TYR A 681 -12.14 20.13 17.34
C TYR A 681 -12.87 20.40 16.01
N SER A 682 -14.13 19.99 15.87
CA SER A 682 -14.93 20.18 14.67
C SER A 682 -15.69 21.52 14.71
N ASN A 683 -15.78 22.21 13.57
CA ASN A 683 -16.48 23.50 13.48
C ASN A 683 -17.96 23.31 13.10
N THR A 684 -18.75 22.71 14.00
CA THR A 684 -20.09 22.15 13.74
C THR A 684 -21.25 22.91 14.42
N GLY A 685 -21.07 24.20 14.70
CA GLY A 685 -21.95 24.99 15.58
C GLY A 685 -23.46 25.05 15.24
N TYR A 686 -23.90 24.55 14.08
CA TYR A 686 -25.29 24.55 13.63
C TYR A 686 -26.02 23.20 13.79
N SER A 687 -25.36 22.15 14.30
CA SER A 687 -25.91 20.79 14.33
C SER A 687 -25.93 20.14 15.71
N ILE A 688 -26.13 20.93 16.77
CA ILE A 688 -26.08 20.45 18.16
C ILE A 688 -27.04 19.28 18.44
N GLU A 689 -28.22 19.28 17.82
CA GLU A 689 -29.22 18.21 17.97
C GLU A 689 -28.69 16.86 17.44
N ILE A 690 -27.92 16.87 16.34
CA ILE A 690 -27.29 15.65 15.80
C ILE A 690 -26.23 15.17 16.79
N HIS A 691 -25.41 16.09 17.31
CA HIS A 691 -24.42 15.75 18.30
C HIS A 691 -25.04 15.11 19.55
N GLU A 692 -26.09 15.70 20.10
CA GLU A 692 -26.80 15.18 21.26
C GLU A 692 -27.40 13.79 21.00
N ALA A 693 -28.01 13.59 19.82
CA ALA A 693 -28.56 12.29 19.44
C ALA A 693 -27.48 11.21 19.28
N VAL A 694 -26.34 11.55 18.67
CA VAL A 694 -25.18 10.66 18.51
C VAL A 694 -24.58 10.32 19.88
N SER A 695 -24.28 11.33 20.68
CA SER A 695 -23.75 11.18 22.04
C SER A 695 -24.64 10.30 22.89
N LYS A 696 -25.96 10.55 22.89
CA LYS A 696 -26.93 9.73 23.61
C LYS A 696 -26.91 8.27 23.14
N ARG A 697 -26.96 8.02 21.82
CA ARG A 697 -26.94 6.65 21.30
C ARG A 697 -25.65 5.91 21.63
N LEU A 698 -24.51 6.60 21.61
CA LEU A 698 -23.22 6.02 22.01
C LEU A 698 -23.17 5.71 23.51
N LEU A 699 -23.76 6.55 24.36
CA LEU A 699 -23.87 6.28 25.80
C LEU A 699 -24.83 5.12 26.10
N ASP A 700 -25.95 5.04 25.39
CA ASP A 700 -26.97 4.02 25.59
C ASP A 700 -26.52 2.64 25.06
N TYR A 701 -25.78 2.60 23.93
CA TYR A 701 -25.51 1.35 23.19
C TYR A 701 -24.04 1.10 22.83
N GLY A 702 -23.17 2.12 22.86
CA GLY A 702 -21.75 1.98 22.55
C GLY A 702 -20.98 1.14 23.58
N GLY A 703 -21.53 1.00 24.78
CA GLY A 703 -21.00 0.13 25.83
C GLY A 703 -19.66 0.62 26.40
N SER A 704 -18.96 -0.27 27.10
CA SER A 704 -17.64 -0.04 27.70
C SER A 704 -16.48 -0.51 26.81
N LYS A 705 -16.78 -0.96 25.59
CA LYS A 705 -15.77 -1.46 24.66
C LYS A 705 -14.85 -0.33 24.25
N THR A 706 -13.56 -0.55 24.42
CA THR A 706 -12.53 0.41 24.06
C THR A 706 -11.83 -0.02 22.77
N LEU A 707 -11.44 0.97 22.00
CA LEU A 707 -10.71 0.81 20.74
C LEU A 707 -9.45 1.67 20.83
N LEU A 708 -8.40 1.27 20.12
CA LEU A 708 -7.31 2.20 19.84
C LEU A 708 -7.90 3.39 19.05
N THR A 709 -7.45 4.62 19.31
CA THR A 709 -7.98 5.86 18.73
C THR A 709 -7.72 6.05 17.22
N GLN A 710 -7.74 4.99 16.43
CA GLN A 710 -7.54 4.96 14.99
C GLN A 710 -8.55 4.02 14.31
N LEU A 711 -9.00 4.41 13.11
CA LEU A 711 -9.81 3.57 12.24
C LEU A 711 -8.89 2.78 11.32
N LEU A 712 -8.88 1.45 11.46
CA LEU A 712 -8.08 0.54 10.63
C LEU A 712 -8.93 -0.19 9.58
N ASP A 713 -10.22 -0.40 9.86
CA ASP A 713 -11.14 -1.17 9.00
C ASP A 713 -12.06 -0.27 8.16
N GLU A 714 -11.56 0.87 7.73
CA GLU A 714 -12.29 1.81 6.87
C GLU A 714 -12.24 1.34 5.41
N GLU A 715 -13.41 1.15 4.82
CA GLU A 715 -13.61 0.89 3.39
C GLU A 715 -14.21 2.14 2.75
N GLN A 716 -13.69 2.55 1.60
CA GLN A 716 -14.14 3.77 0.92
C GLN A 716 -14.25 3.55 -0.59
N GLN A 717 -15.36 3.97 -1.19
CA GLN A 717 -15.50 4.04 -2.64
C GLN A 717 -14.87 5.34 -3.12
N ARG A 718 -13.83 5.23 -3.94
CA ARG A 718 -13.05 6.38 -4.38
C ARG A 718 -13.30 6.65 -5.85
N GLU A 719 -13.74 7.86 -6.17
CA GLU A 719 -13.78 8.37 -7.53
C GLU A 719 -12.53 9.19 -7.82
N LEU A 720 -11.70 8.68 -8.74
CA LEU A 720 -10.58 9.41 -9.33
C LEU A 720 -11.00 9.98 -10.68
N GLU A 721 -10.60 11.20 -10.98
CA GLU A 721 -10.86 11.76 -12.31
C GLU A 721 -9.98 11.09 -13.36
N ARG A 722 -10.60 10.53 -14.41
CA ARG A 722 -9.92 9.89 -15.56
C ARG A 722 -8.86 10.78 -16.24
N GLU A 723 -8.94 12.10 -16.08
CA GLU A 723 -7.94 13.05 -16.63
C GLU A 723 -6.58 12.95 -15.91
N GLN A 724 -6.55 12.64 -14.61
CA GLN A 724 -5.27 12.42 -13.89
C GLN A 724 -4.60 11.09 -14.27
N GLU A 725 -5.38 10.03 -14.56
CA GLU A 725 -4.83 8.74 -15.01
C GLU A 725 -4.22 8.85 -16.42
N ALA A 726 -4.85 9.60 -17.33
CA ALA A 726 -4.41 9.72 -18.72
C ALA A 726 -3.20 10.66 -18.92
N GLU A 727 -3.02 11.67 -18.05
CA GLU A 727 -1.84 12.54 -18.11
C GLU A 727 -0.56 11.86 -17.59
N GLU A 728 -0.66 10.89 -16.68
CA GLU A 728 0.51 10.29 -16.02
C GLU A 728 1.17 9.13 -16.79
N GLU A 729 0.45 8.38 -17.65
CA GLU A 729 1.06 7.34 -18.50
C GLU A 729 2.16 7.90 -19.45
N ARG A 730 2.23 9.23 -19.61
CA ARG A 730 3.22 9.91 -20.47
C ARG A 730 4.28 10.72 -19.73
N GLN A 731 4.19 10.87 -18.41
CA GLN A 731 5.14 11.70 -17.67
C GLN A 731 6.42 10.94 -17.32
N GLN A 732 7.23 10.69 -18.36
CA GLN A 732 8.66 10.83 -18.16
C GLN A 732 8.87 12.30 -17.79
N VAL A 733 9.13 12.62 -16.51
CA VAL A 733 9.35 13.99 -16.04
C VAL A 733 10.57 14.54 -16.77
N ARG A 734 10.33 15.19 -17.90
CA ARG A 734 11.35 15.95 -18.61
C ARG A 734 11.54 17.24 -17.81
N PRO A 735 12.79 17.67 -17.56
CA PRO A 735 13.03 18.99 -16.99
C PRO A 735 12.26 20.04 -17.79
N ILE A 736 11.89 21.13 -17.12
CA ILE A 736 11.24 22.29 -17.76
C ILE A 736 12.08 22.69 -18.98
N ALA A 737 11.41 23.06 -20.08
CA ALA A 737 12.10 23.50 -21.29
C ALA A 737 12.98 24.73 -20.97
N ALA A 738 14.30 24.56 -21.05
CA ALA A 738 15.28 25.59 -20.71
C ALA A 738 16.09 26.02 -21.93
N VAL A 739 16.54 27.27 -21.94
CA VAL A 739 17.42 27.82 -22.99
C VAL A 739 18.88 27.58 -22.58
N PRO A 740 19.70 26.90 -23.40
CA PRO A 740 21.11 26.68 -23.09
C PRO A 740 21.89 28.00 -23.09
N CYS A 741 22.96 28.05 -22.29
CA CYS A 741 23.94 29.14 -22.36
C CYS A 741 24.80 29.01 -23.64
N GLU A 742 25.11 30.14 -24.28
CA GLU A 742 26.16 30.17 -25.29
C GLU A 742 27.54 29.97 -24.64
N PRO A 743 28.38 29.09 -25.20
CA PRO A 743 29.67 28.74 -24.59
C PRO A 743 30.66 29.89 -24.71
N ILE A 744 31.45 30.11 -23.65
CA ILE A 744 32.51 31.12 -23.61
C ILE A 744 33.85 30.42 -23.37
N LEU A 745 34.84 30.71 -24.21
CA LEU A 745 36.21 30.23 -24.02
C LEU A 745 37.08 31.39 -23.50
N HIS A 746 37.47 31.32 -22.23
CA HIS A 746 38.41 32.26 -21.64
C HIS A 746 39.83 32.02 -22.16
N HIS A 747 40.56 33.09 -22.48
CA HIS A 747 41.94 32.99 -22.99
C HIS A 747 42.88 32.30 -21.99
N GLU A 748 42.64 32.48 -20.69
CA GLU A 748 43.39 31.88 -19.59
C GLU A 748 43.31 30.35 -19.57
N ILE A 749 42.21 29.75 -20.07
CA ILE A 749 42.11 28.29 -20.23
C ILE A 749 43.20 27.80 -21.18
N MET A 750 43.48 28.54 -22.24
CA MET A 750 44.52 28.18 -23.22
C MET A 750 45.94 28.35 -22.65
N ASN A 751 46.11 29.18 -21.62
CA ASN A 751 47.39 29.32 -20.92
C ASN A 751 47.74 28.07 -20.08
N LEU A 752 46.75 27.23 -19.71
CA LEU A 752 47.01 25.97 -19.00
C LEU A 752 47.85 24.98 -19.81
N CYS A 753 47.88 25.13 -21.14
CA CYS A 753 48.71 24.34 -22.04
C CYS A 753 50.16 24.84 -22.16
N LYS A 754 50.51 26.00 -21.59
CA LYS A 754 51.87 26.58 -21.70
C LYS A 754 52.80 25.98 -20.65
N ILE A 755 53.75 25.16 -21.10
CA ILE A 755 54.63 24.33 -20.24
C ILE A 755 55.82 25.12 -19.67
N GLN A 756 56.19 26.24 -20.29
CA GLN A 756 57.35 27.04 -19.89
C GLN A 756 56.99 28.24 -18.99
N ASP A 757 55.69 28.55 -18.84
CA ASP A 757 55.24 29.64 -17.98
C ASP A 757 55.17 29.20 -16.50
N PRO A 758 55.38 30.12 -15.54
CA PRO A 758 55.16 29.84 -14.12
C PRO A 758 53.73 29.33 -13.88
N ILE A 759 53.56 28.45 -12.90
CA ILE A 759 52.26 27.85 -12.55
C ILE A 759 51.26 28.97 -12.30
N LEU A 760 50.15 28.96 -13.04
CA LEU A 760 49.08 29.93 -12.84
C LEU A 760 48.50 29.76 -11.44
N ASN A 761 48.45 30.86 -10.68
CA ASN A 761 47.69 30.86 -9.44
C ASN A 761 46.20 30.98 -9.79
N LEU A 762 45.50 29.84 -9.80
CA LEU A 762 44.08 29.75 -10.18
C LEU A 762 43.20 30.66 -9.30
N SER A 763 43.56 30.86 -8.03
CA SER A 763 42.82 31.71 -7.10
C SER A 763 42.84 33.21 -7.48
N HIS A 764 43.85 33.65 -8.24
CA HIS A 764 43.94 35.03 -8.73
C HIS A 764 43.08 35.29 -9.98
N LEU A 765 42.46 34.24 -10.54
CA LEU A 765 41.62 34.30 -11.74
C LEU A 765 40.18 33.84 -11.44
N PRO A 766 39.46 34.47 -10.49
CA PRO A 766 38.13 34.02 -10.05
C PRO A 766 37.05 34.11 -11.14
N ASN A 767 37.30 34.88 -12.20
CA ASN A 767 36.41 34.97 -13.36
C ASN A 767 36.50 33.75 -14.29
N VAL A 768 37.50 32.89 -14.10
CA VAL A 768 37.78 31.72 -14.95
C VAL A 768 37.75 30.42 -14.14
N PHE A 769 38.33 30.42 -12.94
CA PHE A 769 38.41 29.24 -12.08
C PHE A 769 37.73 29.49 -10.75
N CYS A 770 37.02 28.49 -10.26
CA CYS A 770 36.45 28.51 -8.92
C CYS A 770 36.55 27.14 -8.24
N PRO A 771 36.40 27.07 -6.90
CA PRO A 771 36.43 25.81 -6.17
C PRO A 771 35.36 24.83 -6.68
N ILE A 772 35.60 23.52 -6.59
CA ILE A 772 34.67 22.50 -7.12
C ILE A 772 33.22 22.63 -6.62
N THR A 773 33.03 23.12 -5.39
CA THR A 773 31.72 23.30 -4.74
C THR A 773 30.89 24.41 -5.38
N ASP A 774 31.50 25.34 -6.12
CA ASP A 774 30.80 26.35 -6.90
C ASP A 774 29.94 25.76 -8.01
N ALA A 775 30.18 24.50 -8.40
CA ALA A 775 29.32 23.76 -9.32
C ALA A 775 27.87 23.67 -8.82
N PHE A 776 27.67 23.79 -7.51
CA PHE A 776 26.36 23.72 -6.87
C PHE A 776 25.70 25.09 -6.66
N ILE A 777 26.35 26.22 -6.99
CA ILE A 777 25.71 27.54 -6.82
C ILE A 777 24.41 27.62 -7.63
N GLY A 778 23.33 28.02 -6.98
CA GLY A 778 21.98 28.05 -7.58
C GLY A 778 21.21 26.73 -7.50
N THR A 779 21.78 25.71 -6.84
CA THR A 779 21.13 24.41 -6.55
C THR A 779 20.82 24.29 -5.06
N THR A 780 19.95 23.35 -4.69
CA THR A 780 19.70 22.97 -3.30
C THR A 780 20.93 22.33 -2.63
N PHE A 781 21.90 21.85 -3.43
CA PHE A 781 23.09 21.15 -2.96
C PHE A 781 24.17 22.07 -2.35
N TYR A 782 24.20 23.37 -2.68
CA TYR A 782 25.34 24.22 -2.33
C TYR A 782 25.63 24.26 -0.83
N ARG A 783 24.58 24.50 -0.01
CA ARG A 783 24.73 24.55 1.45
C ARG A 783 25.09 23.17 2.03
N GLU A 784 24.45 22.11 1.54
CA GLU A 784 24.67 20.74 2.02
C GLU A 784 26.07 20.20 1.62
N SER A 785 26.68 20.74 0.56
CA SER A 785 28.01 20.35 0.08
C SER A 785 29.16 20.78 1.01
N GLN A 786 28.91 21.67 1.97
CA GLN A 786 29.88 22.26 2.89
C GLN A 786 31.09 22.86 2.13
N PRO A 787 30.96 24.04 1.50
CA PRO A 787 31.92 24.57 0.52
C PRO A 787 33.40 24.66 0.93
N GLY A 788 33.73 24.65 2.22
CA GLY A 788 35.11 24.64 2.75
C GLY A 788 35.68 23.26 3.08
N CYS A 789 34.90 22.18 2.93
CA CYS A 789 35.29 20.83 3.35
C CYS A 789 35.90 19.99 2.21
N TRP A 790 36.07 20.54 1.01
CA TRP A 790 36.67 19.83 -0.12
C TRP A 790 38.17 20.12 -0.23
N GLN A 791 38.91 19.33 -1.00
CA GLN A 791 40.33 19.57 -1.22
C GLN A 791 40.57 20.84 -2.03
N GLU A 792 41.52 21.68 -1.61
CA GLU A 792 41.82 22.99 -2.21
C GLU A 792 42.38 22.90 -3.64
N ASN A 793 42.83 21.73 -4.05
CA ASN A 793 43.33 21.48 -5.39
C ASN A 793 42.25 20.97 -6.37
N LEU A 794 40.97 20.92 -5.95
CA LEU A 794 39.83 20.61 -6.80
C LEU A 794 39.13 21.89 -7.27
N TRP A 795 39.13 22.09 -8.59
CA TRP A 795 38.64 23.28 -9.25
C TRP A 795 37.62 22.92 -10.34
N ILE A 796 36.79 23.89 -10.70
CA ILE A 796 35.98 23.89 -11.91
C ILE A 796 36.27 25.18 -12.69
N THR A 797 35.94 25.18 -13.99
CA THR A 797 35.86 26.44 -14.76
C THR A 797 34.53 27.14 -14.51
N THR A 798 34.48 28.45 -14.69
CA THR A 798 33.21 29.20 -14.66
C THR A 798 32.25 28.71 -15.75
N GLU A 799 32.77 28.24 -16.88
CA GLU A 799 31.99 27.62 -17.94
C GLU A 799 31.43 26.25 -17.55
N PHE A 800 32.08 25.50 -16.64
CA PHE A 800 31.59 24.21 -16.14
C PHE A 800 30.16 24.32 -15.57
N LYS A 801 29.88 25.39 -14.80
CA LYS A 801 28.57 25.61 -14.16
C LYS A 801 27.54 26.33 -15.05
N ARG A 802 27.95 26.94 -16.18
CA ARG A 802 27.04 27.61 -17.13
C ARG A 802 26.36 26.60 -18.05
N VAL A 803 25.21 26.07 -17.64
CA VAL A 803 24.43 25.11 -18.46
C VAL A 803 23.23 25.76 -19.13
N ILE A 804 22.42 26.51 -18.39
CA ILE A 804 21.20 27.16 -18.88
C ILE A 804 21.10 28.63 -18.45
N GLN A 805 20.31 29.42 -19.17
CA GLN A 805 19.99 30.80 -18.81
C GLN A 805 18.93 30.81 -17.68
N THR A 806 19.25 31.34 -16.50
CA THR A 806 18.38 31.26 -15.31
C THR A 806 17.28 32.32 -15.31
N LYS A 807 16.04 31.88 -15.07
CA LYS A 807 14.86 32.74 -14.81
C LYS A 807 14.28 32.54 -13.39
N GLY A 808 15.12 32.27 -12.40
CA GLY A 808 14.70 32.06 -11.00
C GLY A 808 14.32 30.61 -10.63
N GLU A 809 14.63 29.63 -11.47
CA GLU A 809 14.38 28.21 -11.22
C GLU A 809 15.58 27.50 -10.56
N SER A 810 15.33 26.36 -9.90
CA SER A 810 16.38 25.52 -9.31
C SER A 810 17.24 24.86 -10.39
N LEU A 811 18.57 24.92 -10.22
CA LEU A 811 19.52 24.31 -11.17
C LEU A 811 19.76 22.80 -10.94
N ASP A 812 19.12 22.17 -9.94
CA ASP A 812 19.36 20.76 -9.58
C ASP A 812 19.29 19.81 -10.79
N PRO A 813 18.26 19.85 -11.67
CA PRO A 813 18.15 18.92 -12.80
C PRO A 813 19.16 19.19 -13.93
N PHE A 814 19.83 20.35 -13.89
CA PHE A 814 20.71 20.85 -14.94
C PHE A 814 22.20 20.75 -14.56
N LEU A 815 22.53 20.08 -13.45
CA LEU A 815 23.92 19.84 -13.06
C LEU A 815 24.69 19.10 -14.16
N ARG A 816 25.74 19.74 -14.69
CA ARG A 816 26.57 19.17 -15.75
C ARG A 816 27.28 17.90 -15.29
N PRO A 817 27.21 16.77 -16.04
CA PRO A 817 27.98 15.57 -15.73
C PRO A 817 29.50 15.85 -15.73
N PRO A 818 30.21 15.54 -14.64
CA PRO A 818 31.62 15.88 -14.49
C PRO A 818 32.51 14.84 -15.21
N ARG A 819 32.65 15.01 -16.53
CA ARG A 819 33.32 14.03 -17.40
C ARG A 819 34.77 14.40 -17.76
N TRP A 820 35.04 15.67 -18.02
CA TRP A 820 36.35 16.10 -18.52
C TRP A 820 37.15 16.76 -17.41
N ILE A 821 38.35 16.24 -17.17
CA ILE A 821 39.26 16.71 -16.14
C ILE A 821 40.59 17.10 -16.76
N LEU A 822 41.05 18.31 -16.48
CA LEU A 822 42.44 18.69 -16.69
C LEU A 822 43.22 18.50 -15.39
N ILE A 823 44.23 17.65 -15.43
CA ILE A 823 45.26 17.61 -14.40
C ILE A 823 46.30 18.64 -14.81
N TYR A 824 46.36 19.77 -14.14
CA TYR A 824 47.30 20.85 -14.40
C TYR A 824 48.51 20.72 -13.50
N ARG A 825 49.68 20.58 -14.11
CA ARG A 825 51.00 20.48 -13.45
C ARG A 825 51.08 19.39 -12.36
N ASN A 826 50.29 18.32 -12.47
CA ASN A 826 50.15 17.28 -11.43
C ASN A 826 49.78 17.82 -10.02
N GLN A 827 49.27 19.05 -9.95
CA GLN A 827 48.94 19.75 -8.70
C GLN A 827 47.44 20.01 -8.60
N HIS A 828 46.84 20.57 -9.64
CA HIS A 828 45.44 20.97 -9.66
C HIS A 828 44.62 20.06 -10.56
N ILE A 829 43.41 19.74 -10.13
CA ILE A 829 42.42 18.97 -10.88
C ILE A 829 41.27 19.91 -11.21
N ILE A 830 41.04 20.15 -12.51
CA ILE A 830 40.09 21.14 -13.00
C ILE A 830 39.02 20.45 -13.84
N PHE A 831 37.76 20.54 -13.44
CA PHE A 831 36.63 20.10 -14.26
C PHE A 831 36.30 21.14 -15.33
N LEU A 832 36.14 20.66 -16.57
CA LEU A 832 35.95 21.47 -17.76
C LEU A 832 34.58 21.24 -18.40
N SER A 833 34.09 22.25 -19.12
CA SER A 833 33.01 22.03 -20.08
C SER A 833 33.47 21.13 -21.24
N PRO A 834 32.55 20.39 -21.90
CA PRO A 834 32.88 19.67 -23.13
C PRO A 834 33.44 20.58 -24.23
N TYR A 835 33.00 21.84 -24.26
CA TYR A 835 33.48 22.84 -25.21
C TYR A 835 34.95 23.21 -24.97
N GLU A 836 35.31 23.56 -23.72
CA GLU A 836 36.71 23.82 -23.34
C GLU A 836 37.60 22.59 -23.51
N ALA A 837 37.09 21.40 -23.17
CA ALA A 837 37.82 20.14 -23.31
C ALA A 837 38.15 19.85 -24.79
N ASN A 838 37.23 20.14 -25.72
CA ASN A 838 37.46 19.97 -27.16
C ASN A 838 38.60 20.87 -27.67
N GLU A 839 38.62 22.14 -27.25
CA GLU A 839 39.68 23.10 -27.61
C GLU A 839 41.04 22.72 -27.02
N LEU A 840 41.06 22.33 -25.74
CA LEU A 840 42.28 21.87 -25.06
C LEU A 840 42.82 20.58 -25.65
N MET A 841 41.95 19.64 -26.05
CA MET A 841 42.34 18.39 -26.67
C MET A 841 43.19 18.62 -27.93
N GLY A 842 42.71 19.45 -28.86
CA GLY A 842 43.46 19.75 -30.08
C GLY A 842 44.81 20.43 -29.81
N ARG A 843 44.86 21.33 -28.83
CA ARG A 843 46.08 22.08 -28.51
C ARG A 843 47.13 21.25 -27.78
N LEU A 844 46.71 20.42 -26.82
CA LEU A 844 47.61 19.48 -26.13
C LEU A 844 48.19 18.46 -27.10
N GLN A 845 47.37 17.94 -28.04
CA GLN A 845 47.85 17.04 -29.10
C GLN A 845 48.87 17.73 -30.02
N TYR A 846 48.58 18.95 -30.48
CA TYR A 846 49.50 19.71 -31.31
C TYR A 846 50.85 19.97 -30.63
N LEU A 847 50.84 20.36 -29.35
CA LEU A 847 52.07 20.59 -28.56
C LEU A 847 52.88 19.31 -28.37
N TYR A 848 52.21 18.18 -28.13
CA TYR A 848 52.85 16.88 -28.00
C TYR A 848 53.61 16.47 -29.27
N HIS A 849 53.02 16.69 -30.46
CA HIS A 849 53.67 16.35 -31.73
C HIS A 849 54.81 17.29 -32.14
N LYS A 850 54.76 18.58 -31.77
CA LYS A 850 55.79 19.57 -32.16
C LYS A 850 57.04 19.57 -31.28
N SER A 851 56.93 19.13 -30.03
CA SER A 851 58.04 19.17 -29.06
C SER A 851 58.23 17.83 -28.34
N PRO A 852 58.52 16.72 -29.06
CA PRO A 852 58.70 15.39 -28.46
C PRO A 852 59.88 15.30 -27.47
N SER A 853 60.81 16.26 -27.52
CA SER A 853 61.99 16.36 -26.65
C SER A 853 61.78 17.16 -25.36
N GLN A 854 60.58 17.71 -25.11
CA GLN A 854 60.26 18.33 -23.81
C GLN A 854 59.80 17.28 -22.80
N LYS A 855 60.69 16.98 -21.85
CA LYS A 855 60.44 16.17 -20.64
C LYS A 855 59.06 16.44 -20.04
N LEU A 856 58.34 15.34 -19.76
CA LEU A 856 57.05 15.21 -19.08
C LEU A 856 56.06 16.37 -19.26
N MET A 857 55.05 16.15 -20.09
CA MET A 857 53.81 16.93 -20.04
C MET A 857 53.16 16.73 -18.66
N GLN A 858 53.41 17.68 -17.75
CA GLN A 858 52.81 17.70 -16.41
C GLN A 858 51.32 18.09 -16.45
N THR A 859 50.80 18.47 -17.62
CA THR A 859 49.39 18.80 -17.83
C THR A 859 48.75 17.78 -18.75
N THR A 860 47.71 17.11 -18.29
CA THR A 860 46.97 16.09 -19.05
C THR A 860 45.47 16.29 -18.98
N LEU A 861 44.78 16.16 -20.10
CA LEU A 861 43.32 16.07 -20.17
C LEU A 861 42.91 14.59 -20.09
N ARG A 862 41.96 14.27 -19.20
CA ARG A 862 41.50 12.92 -18.91
C ARG A 862 39.97 12.85 -18.86
N LEU A 863 39.44 11.68 -19.19
CA LEU A 863 38.01 11.37 -19.09
C LEU A 863 37.73 10.65 -17.75
N LEU A 864 36.72 11.10 -17.03
CA LEU A 864 36.20 10.44 -15.83
C LEU A 864 34.77 9.98 -16.09
N LEU A 865 34.54 8.68 -15.95
CA LEU A 865 33.20 8.09 -15.90
C LEU A 865 32.88 7.61 -14.48
N PRO A 866 31.62 7.74 -14.03
CA PRO A 866 31.20 7.14 -12.78
C PRO A 866 31.18 5.61 -12.91
N ARG A 867 31.61 4.90 -11.88
CA ARG A 867 31.49 3.43 -11.83
C ARG A 867 30.08 3.06 -11.35
N THR A 868 29.17 2.87 -12.30
CA THR A 868 27.75 2.53 -12.09
C THR A 868 27.45 1.03 -12.18
N ARG A 869 28.44 0.24 -12.63
CA ARG A 869 28.45 -1.23 -12.64
C ARG A 869 29.78 -1.72 -12.08
N ARG A 870 29.83 -2.92 -11.49
CA ARG A 870 31.05 -3.46 -10.85
C ARG A 870 32.28 -3.44 -11.77
N ASP A 871 32.13 -3.92 -13.01
CA ASP A 871 33.25 -4.05 -13.96
C ASP A 871 33.51 -2.81 -14.81
N GLN A 872 32.89 -1.67 -14.49
CA GLN A 872 33.03 -0.45 -15.28
C GLN A 872 34.34 0.28 -14.92
N SER A 873 35.16 0.57 -15.93
CA SER A 873 36.34 1.44 -15.75
C SER A 873 35.91 2.89 -15.58
N THR A 874 36.58 3.62 -14.68
CA THR A 874 36.41 5.07 -14.50
C THR A 874 37.12 5.88 -15.60
N LEU A 875 37.96 5.23 -16.42
CA LEU A 875 38.77 5.80 -17.51
C LEU A 875 39.78 6.88 -17.11
N ILE A 876 39.76 7.37 -15.87
CA ILE A 876 40.59 8.50 -15.41
C ILE A 876 42.09 8.21 -15.43
N ASN A 877 42.47 6.92 -15.39
CA ASN A 877 43.84 6.46 -15.49
C ASN A 877 44.11 5.65 -16.78
N ALA A 878 43.22 5.70 -17.76
CA ALA A 878 43.41 5.01 -19.04
C ALA A 878 44.46 5.74 -19.88
N ARG A 879 45.66 5.14 -19.97
CA ARG A 879 46.84 5.73 -20.65
C ARG A 879 46.56 6.13 -22.11
N THR A 880 45.80 5.31 -22.83
CA THR A 880 45.45 5.52 -24.25
C THR A 880 44.39 6.61 -24.46
N LEU A 881 43.62 6.95 -23.41
CA LEU A 881 42.58 7.99 -23.46
C LEU A 881 43.01 9.30 -22.79
N THR A 882 44.22 9.32 -22.22
CA THR A 882 44.83 10.53 -21.68
C THR A 882 45.40 11.36 -22.83
N ILE A 883 45.22 12.67 -22.76
CA ILE A 883 45.68 13.60 -23.79
C ILE A 883 46.68 14.59 -23.16
N PRO A 884 47.95 14.59 -23.61
CA PRO A 884 48.54 13.65 -24.57
C PRO A 884 48.69 12.21 -24.01
N PRO A 885 48.76 11.18 -24.87
CA PRO A 885 48.87 9.79 -24.42
C PRO A 885 50.09 9.55 -23.53
N LEU A 886 49.86 8.88 -22.40
CA LEU A 886 50.91 8.46 -21.47
C LEU A 886 51.54 7.15 -21.95
N ILE A 887 52.29 7.23 -23.05
CA ILE A 887 53.04 6.10 -23.63
C ILE A 887 54.52 6.36 -23.33
N SER A 888 54.94 6.16 -22.08
CA SER A 888 56.37 6.16 -21.74
C SER A 888 57.00 4.83 -22.19
N SER A 889 58.09 4.91 -22.96
CA SER A 889 59.00 3.79 -23.23
C SER A 889 60.13 3.68 -22.21
N ASP A 890 60.13 4.53 -21.17
CA ASP A 890 61.19 4.63 -20.17
C ASP A 890 60.69 4.11 -18.79
N PRO A 891 61.22 2.98 -18.29
CA PRO A 891 60.79 2.35 -17.04
C PRO A 891 61.19 3.11 -15.77
N GLU A 892 62.03 4.14 -15.83
CA GLU A 892 62.51 4.88 -14.64
C GLU A 892 61.62 6.04 -14.20
N ILE A 893 60.58 6.40 -14.96
CA ILE A 893 59.71 7.55 -14.64
C ILE A 893 58.23 7.11 -14.53
N PRO A 894 57.64 7.10 -13.31
CA PRO A 894 56.25 6.67 -13.14
C PRO A 894 55.26 7.72 -13.64
N ASP A 895 54.18 7.26 -14.28
CA ASP A 895 53.04 8.10 -14.65
C ASP A 895 52.40 8.72 -13.42
N TYR A 896 51.93 9.97 -13.53
CA TYR A 896 51.16 10.59 -12.45
C TYR A 896 49.80 9.90 -12.28
N SER A 897 49.66 9.12 -11.21
CA SER A 897 48.39 8.61 -10.71
C SER A 897 47.79 9.58 -9.70
N ILE A 898 46.49 9.86 -9.81
CA ILE A 898 45.78 10.69 -8.83
C ILE A 898 45.81 9.99 -7.47
N PRO A 899 46.25 10.68 -6.39
CA PRO A 899 46.20 10.14 -5.03
C PRO A 899 44.81 9.66 -4.64
N ILE A 900 44.73 8.54 -3.91
CA ILE A 900 43.47 7.87 -3.59
C ILE A 900 42.51 8.79 -2.81
N GLU A 901 43.05 9.65 -1.95
CA GLU A 901 42.30 10.61 -1.14
C GLU A 901 41.59 11.65 -2.02
N ILE A 902 42.17 12.01 -3.17
CA ILE A 902 41.57 12.92 -4.13
C ILE A 902 40.60 12.14 -5.03
N LEU A 903 40.97 10.91 -5.43
CA LEU A 903 40.16 10.06 -6.30
C LEU A 903 38.76 9.80 -5.71
N VAL A 904 38.67 9.50 -4.41
CA VAL A 904 37.38 9.24 -3.75
C VAL A 904 36.49 10.49 -3.63
N ALA A 905 37.08 11.69 -3.55
CA ALA A 905 36.31 12.93 -3.65
C ALA A 905 35.72 13.11 -5.06
N LEU A 906 36.47 12.73 -6.11
CA LEU A 906 35.93 12.71 -7.49
C LEU A 906 34.81 11.69 -7.65
N PHE A 907 34.90 10.52 -7.00
CA PHE A 907 33.83 9.52 -6.98
C PHE A 907 32.55 10.03 -6.31
N ALA A 908 32.69 10.71 -5.17
CA ALA A 908 31.57 11.36 -4.50
C ALA A 908 30.91 12.44 -5.39
N PHE A 909 31.73 13.24 -6.08
CA PHE A 909 31.23 14.32 -6.95
C PHE A 909 30.57 13.82 -8.24
N ASN A 910 31.07 12.73 -8.83
CA ASN A 910 30.59 12.21 -10.12
C ASN A 910 29.43 11.21 -10.02
N GLY A 911 29.09 10.73 -8.82
CA GLY A 911 28.01 9.76 -8.60
C GLY A 911 28.43 8.29 -8.77
N THR A 912 29.70 7.97 -8.53
CA THR A 912 30.19 6.57 -8.53
C THR A 912 29.54 5.77 -7.41
N ILE A 913 29.10 4.53 -7.71
CA ILE A 913 28.41 3.66 -6.73
C ILE A 913 29.10 2.31 -6.47
N TYR A 914 30.09 1.93 -7.27
CA TYR A 914 30.93 0.74 -7.04
C TYR A 914 32.41 1.09 -6.92
N PHE A 915 33.13 0.27 -6.17
CA PHE A 915 34.57 0.36 -5.94
C PHE A 915 35.25 -0.88 -6.52
N GLU A 916 36.45 -0.69 -7.06
CA GLU A 916 37.25 -1.76 -7.68
C GLU A 916 38.02 -2.58 -6.65
N ASN A 917 38.42 -1.96 -5.53
CA ASN A 917 39.19 -2.64 -4.50
C ASN A 917 38.91 -2.05 -3.12
N LYS A 918 39.29 -2.79 -2.08
CA LYS A 918 39.07 -2.41 -0.67
C LYS A 918 39.70 -1.06 -0.32
N ARG A 919 40.80 -0.67 -0.97
CA ARG A 919 41.46 0.62 -0.72
C ARG A 919 40.58 1.80 -1.13
N GLU A 920 39.92 1.72 -2.29
CA GLU A 920 38.95 2.76 -2.72
C GLU A 920 37.80 2.88 -1.72
N GLN A 921 37.21 1.75 -1.29
CA GLN A 921 36.10 1.73 -0.34
C GLN A 921 36.50 2.32 1.03
N ASP A 922 37.65 1.92 1.56
CA ASP A 922 38.14 2.41 2.85
C ASP A 922 38.49 3.91 2.79
N ALA A 923 39.15 4.35 1.71
CA ALA A 923 39.45 5.77 1.51
C ALA A 923 38.17 6.61 1.36
N TYR A 924 37.14 6.09 0.69
CA TYR A 924 35.85 6.77 0.56
C TYR A 924 35.15 6.93 1.91
N CYS A 925 35.20 5.90 2.76
CA CYS A 925 34.68 5.98 4.14
C CYS A 925 35.46 7.01 4.97
N LYS A 926 36.80 7.03 4.86
CA LYS A 926 37.65 8.02 5.54
C LYS A 926 37.37 9.45 5.09
N PHE A 927 37.20 9.66 3.78
CA PHE A 927 36.84 10.96 3.19
C PHE A 927 35.53 11.52 3.78
N LEU A 928 34.54 10.65 4.01
CA LEU A 928 33.25 11.02 4.61
C LEU A 928 33.24 10.95 6.15
N GLY A 929 34.32 10.51 6.80
CA GLY A 929 34.40 10.36 8.26
C GLY A 929 33.52 9.25 8.83
N LEU A 930 33.47 8.10 8.13
CA LEU A 930 32.56 7.00 8.44
C LEU A 930 33.29 5.78 9.04
N CYS A 931 32.75 5.26 10.14
CA CYS A 931 33.08 3.98 10.76
C CYS A 931 31.88 3.02 10.66
N LEU A 932 31.95 2.12 9.68
CA LEU A 932 30.83 1.29 9.20
C LEU A 932 30.89 -0.15 9.72
N LYS A 933 29.77 -0.87 9.61
CA LYS A 933 29.68 -2.30 9.93
C LYS A 933 30.28 -3.18 8.81
N PRO A 934 30.85 -4.36 9.11
CA PRO A 934 31.13 -4.89 10.45
C PRO A 934 32.26 -4.10 11.13
N ARG A 935 32.08 -3.79 12.42
CA ARG A 935 33.03 -3.04 13.25
C ARG A 935 33.97 -4.00 13.97
N ASN A 936 35.22 -3.59 14.16
CA ASN A 936 36.15 -4.30 15.06
C ASN A 936 35.83 -4.00 16.54
N GLU A 937 36.53 -4.62 17.48
CA GLU A 937 36.27 -4.44 18.92
C GLU A 937 36.43 -2.98 19.39
N ILE A 938 37.42 -2.25 18.87
CA ILE A 938 37.69 -0.85 19.21
C ILE A 938 36.54 0.03 18.71
N GLU A 939 36.15 -0.15 17.46
CA GLU A 939 35.04 0.57 16.81
C GLU A 939 33.70 0.23 17.46
N THR A 940 33.51 -1.01 17.93
CA THR A 940 32.30 -1.42 18.67
C THR A 940 32.22 -0.70 20.01
N ASN A 941 33.31 -0.68 20.77
CA ASN A 941 33.39 0.06 22.05
C ASN A 941 33.20 1.57 21.84
N ALA A 942 33.80 2.14 20.79
CA ALA A 942 33.61 3.55 20.42
C ALA A 942 32.15 3.85 20.03
N PHE A 943 31.46 2.92 19.36
CA PHE A 943 30.04 3.05 19.05
C PHE A 943 29.19 3.03 20.33
N ASP A 944 29.46 2.13 21.26
CA ASP A 944 28.74 2.05 22.53
C ASP A 944 28.98 3.28 23.43
N LYS A 945 30.18 3.87 23.36
CA LYS A 945 30.50 5.16 24.00
C LYS A 945 29.85 6.37 23.31
N GLY A 946 29.23 6.19 22.15
CA GLY A 946 28.59 7.25 21.37
C GLY A 946 29.53 8.11 20.54
N TRP A 947 30.78 7.68 20.33
CA TRP A 947 31.74 8.38 19.44
C TRP A 947 31.35 8.24 17.97
N ILE A 948 30.77 7.07 17.63
CA ILE A 948 30.29 6.75 16.29
C ILE A 948 28.77 6.84 16.31
N SER A 949 28.19 7.63 15.42
CA SER A 949 26.74 7.71 15.25
C SER A 949 26.18 6.47 14.54
N ILE A 950 24.85 6.32 14.51
CA ILE A 950 24.18 5.10 14.01
C ILE A 950 24.44 4.87 12.52
N ASP A 951 24.54 5.93 11.73
CA ASP A 951 24.90 5.87 10.31
C ASP A 951 26.42 5.84 10.08
N GLY A 952 27.20 5.69 11.16
CA GLY A 952 28.64 5.51 11.14
C GLY A 952 29.45 6.80 11.14
N PHE A 953 28.82 7.98 11.08
CA PHE A 953 29.57 9.23 11.09
C PHE A 953 30.18 9.53 12.46
N VAL A 954 31.42 10.05 12.48
CA VAL A 954 32.10 10.48 13.70
C VAL A 954 32.16 12.00 13.70
N GLU A 955 31.45 12.64 14.63
CA GLU A 955 31.32 14.10 14.65
C GLU A 955 32.53 14.79 15.30
N ASN A 956 32.97 14.30 16.46
CA ASN A 956 34.05 14.90 17.23
C ASN A 956 35.44 14.64 16.60
N LEU A 957 36.24 15.69 16.46
CA LEU A 957 37.59 15.65 15.88
C LEU A 957 38.57 14.77 16.66
N ASP A 958 38.49 14.74 18.00
CA ASP A 958 39.41 13.93 18.80
C ASP A 958 39.10 12.43 18.70
N ASP A 959 37.80 12.09 18.60
CA ASP A 959 37.36 10.73 18.35
C ASP A 959 37.76 10.28 16.93
N ARG A 960 37.69 11.16 15.93
CA ARG A 960 38.20 10.89 14.57
C ARG A 960 39.66 10.52 14.57
N LYS A 961 40.51 11.23 15.32
CA LYS A 961 41.95 10.93 15.39
C LYS A 961 42.19 9.54 15.98
N GLN A 962 41.48 9.18 17.04
CA GLN A 962 41.58 7.86 17.67
C GLN A 962 41.09 6.73 16.73
N LEU A 963 40.11 7.03 15.87
CA LEU A 963 39.55 6.10 14.88
C LEU A 963 40.23 6.18 13.49
N GLN A 964 41.32 6.92 13.34
CA GLN A 964 42.07 7.09 12.07
C GLN A 964 41.21 7.65 10.91
N LEU A 965 40.34 8.62 11.23
CA LEU A 965 39.46 9.36 10.33
C LEU A 965 39.87 10.85 10.19
N ASP A 966 41.14 11.16 10.45
CA ASP A 966 41.74 12.50 10.40
C ASP A 966 41.70 13.14 9.00
N GLN A 967 41.51 12.33 7.97
CA GLN A 967 41.37 12.78 6.58
C GLN A 967 40.01 13.44 6.28
N CYS A 968 38.99 13.22 7.12
CA CYS A 968 37.66 13.80 6.92
C CYS A 968 37.66 15.30 7.20
N ARG A 969 37.37 16.08 6.16
CA ARG A 969 37.25 17.55 6.23
C ARG A 969 35.84 18.04 6.49
N PHE A 970 34.82 17.18 6.40
CA PHE A 970 33.43 17.55 6.65
C PHE A 970 33.20 17.86 8.14
N ILE A 971 32.55 18.98 8.43
CA ILE A 971 32.26 19.43 9.80
C ILE A 971 31.00 18.73 10.33
N SER A 972 30.05 18.47 9.44
CA SER A 972 28.81 17.75 9.74
C SER A 972 28.58 16.59 8.79
N ASN A 973 27.67 15.68 9.13
CA ASN A 973 27.38 14.48 8.37
C ASN A 973 26.93 14.80 6.94
N SER A 974 27.67 14.31 5.95
CA SER A 974 27.45 14.57 4.52
C SER A 974 26.65 13.49 3.78
N LEU A 975 26.19 12.43 4.47
CA LEU A 975 25.49 11.30 3.84
C LEU A 975 24.19 11.73 3.12
N GLY A 976 23.43 12.66 3.70
CA GLY A 976 22.22 13.19 3.09
C GLY A 976 22.47 13.89 1.75
N PHE A 977 23.55 14.69 1.70
CA PHE A 977 24.02 15.34 0.47
C PHE A 977 24.46 14.32 -0.58
N ILE A 978 25.30 13.35 -0.19
CA ILE A 978 25.80 12.30 -1.11
C ILE A 978 24.65 11.49 -1.71
N ARG A 979 23.63 11.16 -0.91
CA ARG A 979 22.44 10.45 -1.37
C ARG A 979 21.71 11.20 -2.47
N LYS A 980 21.33 12.46 -2.21
CA LYS A 980 20.61 13.28 -3.19
C LYS A 980 21.47 13.58 -4.43
N LEU A 981 22.77 13.80 -4.27
CA LEU A 981 23.68 14.02 -5.40
C LEU A 981 23.80 12.77 -6.28
N THR A 982 23.96 11.61 -5.67
CA THR A 982 24.05 10.33 -6.40
C THR A 982 22.76 10.04 -7.17
N GLU A 983 21.61 10.27 -6.54
CA GLU A 983 20.28 10.19 -7.18
C GLU A 983 20.15 11.12 -8.38
N ASN A 984 20.56 12.37 -8.22
CA ASN A 984 20.54 13.35 -9.30
C ASN A 984 21.46 12.96 -10.47
N ARG A 985 22.69 12.51 -10.17
CA ARG A 985 23.69 12.11 -11.18
C ARG A 985 23.27 10.88 -11.98
N ASN A 986 22.69 9.90 -11.31
CA ASN A 986 22.35 8.61 -11.91
C ASN A 986 20.89 8.51 -12.35
N GLN A 987 20.07 9.54 -12.08
CA GLN A 987 18.62 9.55 -12.31
C GLN A 987 17.88 8.39 -11.61
N ALA A 988 18.50 7.82 -10.58
CA ALA A 988 18.01 6.66 -9.83
C ALA A 988 18.70 6.58 -8.46
N HIS A 989 18.00 6.02 -7.48
CA HIS A 989 18.59 5.71 -6.18
C HIS A 989 19.73 4.69 -6.32
N ALA A 990 20.79 4.88 -5.53
CA ALA A 990 21.86 3.89 -5.42
C ALA A 990 21.28 2.59 -4.84
N PRO A 991 21.36 1.45 -5.54
CA PRO A 991 20.84 0.18 -5.03
C PRO A 991 21.54 -0.22 -3.73
N LEU A 992 20.82 -0.86 -2.80
CA LEU A 992 21.41 -1.37 -1.55
C LEU A 992 22.49 -2.44 -1.81
N SER A 993 22.45 -3.08 -2.98
CA SER A 993 23.47 -4.02 -3.46
C SER A 993 24.74 -3.35 -4.00
N SER A 994 24.73 -2.03 -4.21
CA SER A 994 25.92 -1.26 -4.58
C SER A 994 26.75 -0.90 -3.35
N HIS A 995 28.07 -0.78 -3.52
CA HIS A 995 28.95 -0.46 -2.39
C HIS A 995 28.57 0.88 -1.74
N VAL A 996 28.36 1.94 -2.53
CA VAL A 996 27.98 3.26 -2.00
C VAL A 996 26.56 3.26 -1.46
N GLY A 997 25.60 2.61 -2.14
CA GLY A 997 24.22 2.53 -1.66
C GLY A 997 24.12 1.87 -0.27
N SER A 998 24.84 0.76 -0.06
CA SER A 998 24.95 0.13 1.27
C SER A 998 25.61 1.04 2.30
N ILE A 999 26.67 1.78 1.93
CA ILE A 999 27.36 2.71 2.83
C ILE A 999 26.42 3.84 3.27
N ILE A 1000 25.77 4.53 2.33
CA ILE A 1000 25.01 5.76 2.62
C ILE A 1000 23.59 5.51 3.14
N ILE A 1001 23.08 4.27 3.06
CA ILE A 1001 21.75 3.90 3.55
C ILE A 1001 21.84 2.98 4.77
N ASN A 1002 22.67 1.94 4.74
CA ASN A 1002 22.73 0.91 5.78
C ASN A 1002 23.92 1.05 6.72
N ALA A 1003 24.87 1.95 6.43
CA ALA A 1003 26.15 2.05 7.15
C ALA A 1003 26.91 0.71 7.19
N ILE A 1004 26.86 -0.05 6.09
CA ILE A 1004 27.51 -1.37 5.94
C ILE A 1004 28.48 -1.35 4.77
N LYS A 1005 29.68 -1.89 4.98
CA LYS A 1005 30.64 -2.23 3.92
C LYS A 1005 30.31 -3.60 3.34
N LEU A 1006 29.87 -3.62 2.08
CA LEU A 1006 29.79 -4.85 1.31
C LEU A 1006 31.20 -5.35 0.97
N PRO A 1007 31.41 -6.68 0.89
CA PRO A 1007 32.68 -7.24 0.44
C PRO A 1007 32.95 -6.83 -1.01
N ILE A 1008 34.23 -6.63 -1.33
CA ILE A 1008 34.70 -6.47 -2.71
C ILE A 1008 35.21 -7.83 -3.14
N GLU A 1009 34.42 -8.51 -3.98
CA GLU A 1009 34.71 -9.84 -4.52
C GLU A 1009 35.75 -9.79 -5.64
#